data_AF-A0A9E7C1Q0-F1
#
_entry.id   AF-A0A9E7C1Q0-F1
#
_cell.length_a   1.000
_cell.length_b   1.000
_cell.length_c   1.000
_cell.angle_alpha   90.00
_cell.angle_beta   90.00
_cell.angle_gamma   90.00
#
_symmetry.space_group_name_H-M   'P 1'
#
loop_
_entity.id
_entity.type
_entity.pdbx_description
1 polymer ?
#
loop_
_entity_poly.entity_id
_entity_poly.type
_entity_poly.pdbx_seq_one_letter_code
_entity_poly.pdbx_strand_id
1 'polypeptide(L)'
;MRQLEEELGLSHVTAQVLVRRGFGDPASARAWLAADERHPPSAFAGMDEAVALVRRHVEAGSAIAIHGDYDVDGVCSTAILVRALRSLGAAPSWYLPSRSEDGYGLRAHTVARLAASGVKLLITADCAITAVEEVAAARAAGMEVLVTDHHAPRADGALPDAPIVHPSLCGYPCPDLCAAGVAHKLAEALGAPTAAEDLDLVALATVADVVSLRGENRRLVREGLQALRTTSKPGLRALMAVTRCDVPHLDARAVAFRLAPRINAAGRLQRADAGLELVLTADPDRALAVAEELDRVNHERRQVEQHMLFEAEAQVRDQAGAIAHVVAAEGWHPGVAGIVASRLAERHHRPAVVIALDGEGGATGSARSIPAFDLLGGLNACAEHLRRHGGHRAAAGMEIDPAAIDAFRAAFCAHAESVLTADDLVPVQRVDAVASGGDVGHALAEELTRLEPFGQGNPSVTLLIPAAQLADARPMGEGGSHVRFSVHAGGVRARAVAFGCDGRLPVACDTPADVAVALELNHYNGSTEPRLVLRHAQRCTPAPIDVVGEPEDHLAAALDVVDGPLEPPEPVVVPLTRGAVDRRGVGVAGTLAALVASGEPVLAVCSDTAARLPALSERLGGFALASWPAVEADPALAAPYTHVVAIDPPHWRGGAAHATVLAWGVPELHFARQIHEREYRLRDSLAALYRALRDAGGAQGERLAELLRGPGRPRSAALAGRLLRVLTELELVELDRSAGAVRVPAAQRTELERSAAYRAYQRRLEEGLAWLSEPTADAAARAA
;
A
#
# COMPACT_ATOMS: atom_id res chain seq x y z
N MET A 1 -9.68 2.74 15.77
CA MET A 1 -9.00 3.92 15.19
C MET A 1 -8.85 5.01 16.24
N ARG A 2 -9.93 5.68 16.70
CA ARG A 2 -9.87 6.73 17.75
C ARG A 2 -9.01 6.36 18.97
N GLN A 3 -9.19 5.16 19.50
CA GLN A 3 -8.39 4.69 20.63
C GLN A 3 -6.87 4.67 20.34
N LEU A 4 -6.47 4.32 19.11
CA LEU A 4 -5.06 4.36 18.71
C LEU A 4 -4.54 5.81 18.56
N GLU A 5 -5.37 6.73 18.07
CA GLU A 5 -5.02 8.15 17.95
C GLU A 5 -4.73 8.73 19.34
N GLU A 6 -5.64 8.51 20.29
CA GLU A 6 -5.55 9.04 21.66
C GLU A 6 -4.39 8.41 22.45
N GLU A 7 -4.24 7.07 22.42
CA GLU A 7 -3.26 6.38 23.27
C GLU A 7 -1.84 6.31 22.69
N LEU A 8 -1.70 6.43 21.36
CA LEU A 8 -0.41 6.32 20.66
C LEU A 8 0.03 7.62 19.99
N GLY A 9 -0.80 8.67 20.03
CA GLY A 9 -0.51 9.96 19.40
C GLY A 9 -0.32 9.83 17.89
N LEU A 10 -1.15 9.00 17.24
CA LEU A 10 -1.06 8.72 15.80
C LEU A 10 -2.05 9.56 15.00
N SER A 11 -1.70 9.89 13.76
CA SER A 11 -2.69 10.42 12.82
C SER A 11 -3.80 9.41 12.53
N HIS A 12 -4.96 9.93 12.14
CA HIS A 12 -6.10 9.09 11.70
C HIS A 12 -5.72 8.14 10.56
N VAL A 13 -4.85 8.58 9.65
CA VAL A 13 -4.39 7.75 8.52
C VAL A 13 -3.55 6.57 9.04
N THR A 14 -2.59 6.80 9.93
CA THR A 14 -1.78 5.70 10.48
C THR A 14 -2.61 4.76 11.36
N ALA A 15 -3.58 5.29 12.11
CA ALA A 15 -4.53 4.46 12.85
C ALA A 15 -5.36 3.55 11.93
N GLN A 16 -5.80 4.05 10.76
CA GLN A 16 -6.44 3.21 9.73
C GLN A 16 -5.52 2.10 9.24
N VAL A 17 -4.27 2.44 8.91
CA VAL A 17 -3.25 1.47 8.44
C VAL A 17 -3.09 0.34 9.45
N LEU A 18 -2.89 0.66 10.73
CA LEU A 18 -2.68 -0.33 11.80
C LEU A 18 -3.90 -1.23 11.97
N VAL A 19 -5.11 -0.66 12.04
CA VAL A 19 -6.35 -1.44 12.16
C VAL A 19 -6.51 -2.40 10.99
N ARG A 20 -6.33 -1.94 9.74
CA ARG A 20 -6.46 -2.79 8.55
C ARG A 20 -5.37 -3.85 8.43
N ARG A 21 -4.22 -3.64 9.07
CA ARG A 21 -3.15 -4.63 9.20
C ARG A 21 -3.32 -5.57 10.40
N GLY A 22 -4.40 -5.45 11.17
CA GLY A 22 -4.74 -6.33 12.29
C GLY A 22 -4.31 -5.83 13.67
N PHE A 23 -3.77 -4.61 13.77
CA PHE A 23 -3.29 -3.98 15.00
C PHE A 23 -4.32 -2.97 15.53
N GLY A 24 -5.54 -3.45 15.79
CA GLY A 24 -6.64 -2.60 16.29
C GLY A 24 -6.58 -2.30 17.80
N ASP A 25 -5.92 -3.17 18.56
CA ASP A 25 -5.70 -3.00 20.00
C ASP A 25 -4.45 -2.12 20.27
N PRO A 26 -4.52 -1.09 21.14
CA PRO A 26 -3.40 -0.20 21.40
C PRO A 26 -2.16 -0.89 21.97
N ALA A 27 -2.30 -1.92 22.80
CA ALA A 27 -1.15 -2.62 23.36
C ALA A 27 -0.42 -3.44 22.27
N SER A 28 -1.19 -4.17 21.46
CA SER A 28 -0.67 -4.89 20.29
C SER A 28 -0.01 -3.96 19.28
N ALA A 29 -0.64 -2.83 18.94
CA ALA A 29 -0.10 -1.83 18.04
C ALA A 29 1.20 -1.20 18.58
N ARG A 30 1.23 -0.88 19.88
CA ARG A 30 2.43 -0.34 20.54
C ARG A 30 3.60 -1.32 20.48
N ALA A 31 3.36 -2.59 20.81
CA ALA A 31 4.38 -3.64 20.74
C ALA A 31 4.88 -3.86 19.31
N TRP A 32 3.98 -3.89 18.33
CA TRP A 32 4.36 -4.08 16.93
C TRP A 32 5.17 -2.90 16.35
N LEU A 33 4.78 -1.66 16.69
CA LEU A 33 5.56 -0.46 16.35
C LEU A 33 6.91 -0.44 17.07
N ALA A 34 6.96 -0.91 18.32
CA ALA A 34 8.18 -1.03 19.10
C ALA A 34 9.14 -2.06 18.48
N ALA A 35 8.64 -3.11 17.81
CA ALA A 35 9.40 -4.16 17.11
C ALA A 35 10.61 -4.69 17.89
N ASP A 36 10.39 -4.99 19.17
CA ASP A 36 11.40 -5.39 20.16
C ASP A 36 11.35 -6.89 20.51
N GLU A 37 10.57 -7.68 19.77
CA GLU A 37 10.44 -9.12 19.98
C GLU A 37 11.79 -9.85 19.85
N ARG A 38 12.14 -10.61 20.89
CA ARG A 38 13.42 -11.31 21.00
C ARG A 38 13.20 -12.67 21.65
N HIS A 39 13.85 -13.68 21.09
CA HIS A 39 13.81 -15.05 21.62
C HIS A 39 15.23 -15.54 21.91
N PRO A 40 15.46 -16.25 23.03
CA PRO A 40 16.79 -16.74 23.36
C PRO A 40 17.20 -17.90 22.43
N PRO A 41 18.50 -18.09 22.14
CA PRO A 41 18.97 -19.26 21.38
C PRO A 41 18.53 -20.61 22.00
N SER A 42 18.37 -20.67 23.32
CA SER A 42 17.89 -21.88 24.03
C SER A 42 16.44 -22.26 23.72
N ALA A 43 15.68 -21.40 23.02
CA ALA A 43 14.34 -21.77 22.53
C ALA A 43 14.38 -22.72 21.32
N PHE A 44 15.55 -22.94 20.70
CA PHE A 44 15.74 -23.98 19.70
C PHE A 44 16.02 -25.32 20.38
N ALA A 45 15.20 -26.34 20.13
CA ALA A 45 15.38 -27.66 20.73
C ALA A 45 16.73 -28.33 20.39
N GLY A 46 17.31 -28.04 19.22
CA GLY A 46 18.61 -28.59 18.78
C GLY A 46 19.84 -27.76 19.18
N MET A 47 19.68 -26.63 19.86
CA MET A 47 20.79 -25.69 20.09
C MET A 47 21.83 -26.24 21.06
N ASP A 48 21.41 -26.85 22.17
CA ASP A 48 22.34 -27.34 23.19
C ASP A 48 23.25 -28.45 22.64
N GLU A 49 22.68 -29.36 21.84
CA GLU A 49 23.43 -30.42 21.14
C GLU A 49 24.40 -29.84 20.11
N ALA A 50 23.96 -28.87 19.31
CA ALA A 50 24.82 -28.18 18.34
C ALA A 50 25.99 -27.46 19.01
N VAL A 51 25.75 -26.75 20.12
CA VAL A 51 26.78 -26.05 20.89
C VAL A 51 27.79 -27.05 21.46
N ALA A 52 27.33 -28.14 22.06
CA ALA A 52 28.21 -29.17 22.62
C ALA A 52 29.08 -29.83 21.54
N LEU A 53 28.49 -30.16 20.39
CA LEU A 53 29.19 -30.71 19.22
C LEU A 53 30.29 -29.77 18.74
N VAL A 54 29.94 -28.50 18.46
CA VAL A 54 30.88 -27.51 17.93
C VAL A 54 32.02 -27.24 18.93
N ARG A 55 31.70 -27.02 20.22
CA ARG A 55 32.73 -26.75 21.25
C ARG A 55 33.73 -27.89 21.36
N ARG A 56 33.27 -29.14 21.38
CA ARG A 56 34.16 -30.31 21.44
C ARG A 56 35.15 -30.34 20.27
N HIS A 57 34.72 -30.01 19.05
CA HIS A 57 35.61 -29.96 17.89
C HIS A 57 36.58 -28.78 17.92
N VAL A 58 36.13 -27.61 18.39
CA VAL A 58 36.98 -26.43 18.60
C VAL A 58 38.07 -26.74 19.63
N GLU A 59 37.71 -27.28 20.78
CA GLU A 59 38.64 -27.67 21.86
C GLU A 59 39.63 -28.76 21.41
N ALA A 60 39.18 -29.70 20.58
CA ALA A 60 40.03 -30.75 20.03
C ALA A 60 40.93 -30.30 18.88
N GLY A 61 40.82 -29.04 18.41
CA GLY A 61 41.57 -28.56 17.24
C GLY A 61 41.23 -29.34 15.95
N SER A 62 39.99 -29.82 15.83
CA SER A 62 39.53 -30.59 14.69
C SER A 62 39.51 -29.76 13.40
N ALA A 63 39.69 -30.41 12.25
CA ALA A 63 39.41 -29.78 10.96
C ALA A 63 37.90 -29.59 10.80
N ILE A 64 37.44 -28.34 10.77
CA ILE A 64 36.03 -27.96 10.62
C ILE A 64 35.83 -27.38 9.23
N ALA A 65 34.79 -27.81 8.51
CA ALA A 65 34.39 -27.21 7.24
C ALA A 65 32.96 -26.71 7.30
N ILE A 66 32.70 -25.56 6.67
CA ILE A 66 31.37 -24.97 6.54
C ILE A 66 30.92 -25.09 5.10
N HIS A 67 29.78 -25.73 4.85
CA HIS A 67 29.18 -25.84 3.54
C HIS A 67 28.00 -24.89 3.43
N GLY A 68 28.16 -23.80 2.68
CA GLY A 68 27.11 -22.78 2.49
C GLY A 68 26.34 -22.94 1.18
N ASP A 69 25.49 -21.95 0.89
CA ASP A 69 24.91 -21.70 -0.44
C ASP A 69 25.44 -20.39 -1.07
N TYR A 70 25.31 -20.27 -2.40
CA TYR A 70 25.91 -19.18 -3.19
C TYR A 70 25.11 -17.87 -3.19
N ASP A 71 23.90 -17.85 -2.65
CA ASP A 71 23.12 -16.63 -2.54
C ASP A 71 23.51 -15.81 -1.30
N VAL A 72 22.85 -14.68 -1.09
CA VAL A 72 23.20 -13.76 0.00
C VAL A 72 23.00 -14.40 1.38
N ASP A 73 21.98 -15.24 1.57
CA ASP A 73 21.73 -15.88 2.88
C ASP A 73 22.78 -16.96 3.16
N GLY A 74 23.07 -17.81 2.17
CA GLY A 74 24.17 -18.78 2.24
C GLY A 74 25.55 -18.15 2.46
N VAL A 75 25.85 -17.03 1.78
CA VAL A 75 27.10 -16.28 1.96
C VAL A 75 27.19 -15.68 3.36
N CYS A 76 26.10 -15.05 3.84
CA CYS A 76 26.09 -14.38 5.14
C CYS A 76 26.11 -15.39 6.30
N SER A 77 25.33 -16.46 6.23
CA SER A 77 25.33 -17.56 7.21
C SER A 77 26.71 -18.20 7.31
N THR A 78 27.36 -18.50 6.17
CA THR A 78 28.74 -19.00 6.14
C THR A 78 29.70 -18.01 6.78
N ALA A 79 29.63 -16.72 6.43
CA ALA A 79 30.51 -15.70 6.98
C ALA A 79 30.37 -15.56 8.51
N ILE A 80 29.14 -15.57 9.02
CA ILE A 80 28.84 -15.52 10.46
C ILE A 80 29.50 -16.69 11.18
N LEU A 81 29.30 -17.91 10.69
CA LEU A 81 29.88 -19.10 11.31
C LEU A 81 31.41 -19.13 11.22
N VAL A 82 32.00 -18.75 10.08
CA VAL A 82 33.47 -18.61 9.93
C VAL A 82 34.03 -17.62 10.96
N ARG A 83 33.42 -16.44 11.08
CA ARG A 83 33.86 -15.39 12.00
C ARG A 83 33.72 -15.82 13.46
N ALA A 84 32.59 -16.43 13.81
CA ALA A 84 32.33 -16.96 15.14
C ALA A 84 33.38 -18.01 15.54
N LEU A 85 33.59 -19.03 14.71
CA LEU A 85 34.56 -20.09 14.99
C LEU A 85 36.01 -19.57 15.06
N ARG A 86 36.39 -18.62 14.18
CA ARG A 86 37.71 -17.95 14.27
C ARG A 86 37.90 -17.21 15.57
N SER A 87 36.86 -16.51 16.04
CA SER A 87 36.91 -15.79 17.33
C SER A 87 37.03 -16.73 18.54
N LEU A 88 36.62 -17.98 18.38
CA LEU A 88 36.72 -19.05 19.38
C LEU A 88 38.02 -19.88 19.24
N GLY A 89 38.91 -19.50 18.32
CA GLY A 89 40.23 -20.12 18.15
C GLY A 89 40.31 -21.26 17.12
N ALA A 90 39.23 -21.54 16.38
CA ALA A 90 39.27 -22.52 15.29
C ALA A 90 39.68 -21.88 13.95
N ALA A 91 40.10 -22.72 12.99
CA ALA A 91 40.44 -22.32 11.63
C ALA A 91 39.58 -23.07 10.61
N PRO A 92 38.27 -22.74 10.52
CA PRO A 92 37.37 -23.45 9.62
C PRO A 92 37.73 -23.18 8.14
N SER A 93 37.62 -24.22 7.32
CA SER A 93 37.53 -24.08 5.86
C SER A 93 36.05 -23.90 5.46
N TRP A 94 35.82 -23.50 4.21
CA TRP A 94 34.46 -23.34 3.68
C TRP A 94 34.35 -23.87 2.25
N TYR A 95 33.13 -24.19 1.84
CA TYR A 95 32.76 -24.56 0.49
C TYR A 95 31.43 -23.90 0.12
N LEU A 96 31.40 -23.25 -1.05
CA LEU A 96 30.18 -22.71 -1.64
C LEU A 96 29.98 -23.38 -3.01
N PRO A 97 28.84 -24.06 -3.24
CA PRO A 97 28.58 -24.75 -4.49
C PRO A 97 28.42 -23.75 -5.66
N SER A 98 28.84 -24.17 -6.85
CA SER A 98 28.54 -23.43 -8.08
C SER A 98 27.16 -23.83 -8.62
N ARG A 99 26.27 -22.85 -8.88
CA ARG A 99 24.92 -23.14 -9.40
C ARG A 99 24.92 -23.92 -10.72
N SER A 100 25.90 -23.66 -11.58
CA SER A 100 26.01 -24.28 -12.90
C SER A 100 26.63 -25.68 -12.87
N GLU A 101 27.53 -25.94 -11.91
CA GLU A 101 28.29 -27.21 -11.86
C GLU A 101 27.73 -28.18 -10.81
N ASP A 102 27.38 -27.67 -9.62
CA ASP A 102 27.00 -28.46 -8.45
C ASP A 102 25.47 -28.48 -8.22
N GLY A 103 24.77 -27.49 -8.79
CA GLY A 103 23.37 -27.20 -8.47
C GLY A 103 23.22 -26.67 -7.03
N TYR A 104 22.02 -26.83 -6.46
CA TYR A 104 21.73 -26.42 -5.08
C TYR A 104 21.95 -27.56 -4.08
N GLY A 105 22.43 -27.24 -2.87
CA GLY A 105 22.53 -28.13 -1.71
C GLY A 105 23.81 -28.97 -1.60
N LEU A 106 23.86 -29.84 -0.57
CA LEU A 106 24.97 -30.76 -0.33
C LEU A 106 24.93 -31.93 -1.34
N ARG A 107 26.06 -32.22 -1.99
CA ARG A 107 26.19 -33.31 -2.97
C ARG A 107 27.20 -34.36 -2.55
N ALA A 108 26.99 -35.60 -3.01
CA ALA A 108 27.88 -36.74 -2.72
C ALA A 108 29.34 -36.49 -3.10
N HIS A 109 29.60 -35.81 -4.23
CA HIS A 109 30.97 -35.51 -4.66
C HIS A 109 31.65 -34.48 -3.71
N THR A 110 30.88 -33.51 -3.19
CA THR A 110 31.37 -32.51 -2.22
C THR A 110 31.70 -33.17 -0.89
N VAL A 111 30.82 -34.07 -0.42
CA VAL A 111 31.07 -34.90 0.77
C VAL A 111 32.37 -35.69 0.64
N ALA A 112 32.59 -36.36 -0.51
CA ALA A 112 33.81 -37.12 -0.75
C ALA A 112 35.07 -36.24 -0.73
N ARG A 113 35.00 -35.02 -1.29
CA ARG A 113 36.11 -34.05 -1.26
C ARG A 113 36.45 -33.57 0.15
N LEU A 114 35.44 -33.25 0.95
CA LEU A 114 35.62 -32.79 2.34
C LEU A 114 36.16 -33.92 3.23
N ALA A 115 35.68 -35.15 3.05
CA ALA A 115 36.25 -36.31 3.74
C ALA A 115 37.74 -36.51 3.38
N ALA A 116 38.08 -36.38 2.10
CA ALA A 116 39.46 -36.53 1.62
C ALA A 116 40.41 -35.43 2.14
N SER A 117 39.90 -34.24 2.45
CA SER A 117 40.69 -33.17 3.08
C SER A 117 40.83 -33.31 4.60
N GLY A 118 40.31 -34.40 5.18
CA GLY A 118 40.48 -34.73 6.59
C GLY A 118 39.54 -33.98 7.53
N VAL A 119 38.46 -33.39 7.01
CA VAL A 119 37.41 -32.75 7.81
C VAL A 119 36.86 -33.74 8.84
N LYS A 120 36.62 -33.25 10.05
CA LYS A 120 36.05 -34.00 11.18
C LYS A 120 34.68 -33.50 11.60
N LEU A 121 34.41 -32.21 11.38
CA LEU A 121 33.10 -31.62 11.56
C LEU A 121 32.69 -30.87 10.30
N LEU A 122 31.56 -31.26 9.72
CA LEU A 122 30.89 -30.54 8.65
C LEU A 122 29.71 -29.76 9.24
N ILE A 123 29.70 -28.44 9.09
CA ILE A 123 28.56 -27.60 9.45
C ILE A 123 27.93 -27.11 8.16
N THR A 124 26.64 -27.36 7.94
CA THR A 124 25.93 -26.79 6.79
C THR A 124 25.34 -25.44 7.17
N ALA A 125 25.31 -24.52 6.22
CA ALA A 125 24.74 -23.18 6.36
C ALA A 125 23.78 -22.97 5.18
N ASP A 126 22.52 -22.70 5.48
CA ASP A 126 21.48 -22.44 4.47
C ASP A 126 21.20 -23.61 3.50
N CYS A 127 21.51 -24.83 3.94
CA CYS A 127 21.27 -26.01 3.14
C CYS A 127 21.28 -27.30 3.95
N ALA A 128 20.94 -28.38 3.24
CA ALA A 128 21.03 -29.78 3.64
C ALA A 128 19.88 -30.34 4.48
N ILE A 129 18.82 -29.57 4.80
CA ILE A 129 17.65 -30.14 5.49
C ILE A 129 16.96 -31.26 4.71
N THR A 130 17.12 -31.28 3.38
CA THR A 130 16.62 -32.35 2.51
C THR A 130 17.67 -33.39 2.13
N ALA A 131 18.95 -33.21 2.50
CA ALA A 131 20.08 -34.00 2.02
C ALA A 131 20.35 -35.23 2.92
N VAL A 132 19.34 -36.08 3.06
CA VAL A 132 19.35 -37.25 3.98
C VAL A 132 20.48 -38.21 3.62
N GLU A 133 20.58 -38.55 2.35
CA GLU A 133 21.54 -39.52 1.83
C GLU A 133 22.97 -38.98 1.87
N GLU A 134 23.17 -37.70 1.55
CA GLU A 134 24.49 -37.07 1.59
C GLU A 134 25.02 -36.87 3.02
N VAL A 135 24.15 -36.54 3.98
CA VAL A 135 24.53 -36.47 5.40
C VAL A 135 24.90 -37.86 5.93
N ALA A 136 24.16 -38.90 5.56
CA ALA A 136 24.52 -40.28 5.89
C ALA A 136 25.89 -40.67 5.29
N ALA A 137 26.17 -40.29 4.04
CA ALA A 137 27.45 -40.53 3.40
C ALA A 137 28.61 -39.78 4.11
N ALA A 138 28.38 -38.55 4.56
CA ALA A 138 29.35 -37.77 5.33
C ALA A 138 29.71 -38.46 6.66
N ARG A 139 28.69 -38.94 7.38
CA ARG A 139 28.88 -39.72 8.62
C ARG A 139 29.60 -41.03 8.37
N ALA A 140 29.25 -41.76 7.32
CA ALA A 140 29.93 -42.99 6.93
C ALA A 140 31.40 -42.77 6.56
N ALA A 141 31.75 -41.57 6.05
CA ALA A 141 33.12 -41.16 5.77
C ALA A 141 33.91 -40.68 7.02
N GLY A 142 33.32 -40.74 8.21
CA GLY A 142 33.96 -40.43 9.48
C GLY A 142 33.92 -38.94 9.88
N MET A 143 33.02 -38.16 9.28
CA MET A 143 32.72 -36.79 9.71
C MET A 143 31.53 -36.77 10.67
N GLU A 144 31.57 -35.92 11.68
CA GLU A 144 30.36 -35.48 12.37
C GLU A 144 29.72 -34.34 11.57
N VAL A 145 28.40 -34.25 11.59
CA VAL A 145 27.64 -33.28 10.78
C VAL A 145 26.73 -32.48 11.69
N LEU A 146 26.66 -31.17 11.50
CA LEU A 146 25.67 -30.28 12.07
C LEU A 146 24.90 -29.62 10.92
N VAL A 147 23.59 -29.75 10.91
CA VAL A 147 22.74 -29.12 9.89
C VAL A 147 22.19 -27.80 10.45
N THR A 148 22.48 -26.68 9.79
CA THR A 148 21.83 -25.39 10.07
C THR A 148 21.15 -24.88 8.81
N ASP A 149 19.83 -24.75 8.86
CA ASP A 149 18.98 -24.50 7.70
C ASP A 149 17.64 -23.89 8.13
N HIS A 150 16.87 -23.36 7.19
CA HIS A 150 15.54 -22.80 7.39
C HIS A 150 14.52 -23.24 6.32
N HIS A 151 14.96 -23.93 5.27
CA HIS A 151 14.13 -24.39 4.17
C HIS A 151 13.04 -25.39 4.58
N ALA A 152 12.01 -25.53 3.75
CA ALA A 152 11.00 -26.55 3.98
C ALA A 152 11.62 -27.97 3.95
N PRO A 153 11.34 -28.84 4.94
CA PRO A 153 11.81 -30.22 4.92
C PRO A 153 11.14 -31.02 3.78
N ARG A 154 11.63 -32.24 3.53
CA ARG A 154 11.03 -33.15 2.54
C ARG A 154 9.55 -33.42 2.88
N ALA A 155 8.71 -33.53 1.86
CA ALA A 155 7.28 -33.79 2.02
C ALA A 155 6.99 -35.17 2.65
N ASP A 156 7.91 -36.13 2.53
CA ASP A 156 7.82 -37.46 3.16
C ASP A 156 8.23 -37.47 4.65
N GLY A 157 8.67 -36.32 5.19
CA GLY A 157 9.08 -36.15 6.57
C GLY A 157 10.47 -36.73 6.90
N ALA A 158 11.21 -37.23 5.91
CA ALA A 158 12.56 -37.72 6.13
C ALA A 158 13.51 -36.55 6.42
N LEU A 159 14.27 -36.66 7.51
CA LEU A 159 15.26 -35.67 7.95
C LEU A 159 16.66 -36.30 7.99
N PRO A 160 17.73 -35.50 7.81
CA PRO A 160 19.09 -35.97 7.98
C PRO A 160 19.31 -36.53 9.40
N ASP A 161 19.97 -37.68 9.49
CA ASP A 161 20.43 -38.21 10.77
C ASP A 161 21.67 -37.41 11.20
N ALA A 162 21.46 -36.28 11.88
CA ALA A 162 22.46 -35.40 12.46
C ALA A 162 21.76 -34.41 13.42
N PRO A 163 22.48 -33.75 14.35
CA PRO A 163 21.95 -32.58 15.05
C PRO A 163 21.50 -31.51 14.04
N ILE A 164 20.29 -30.98 14.24
CA ILE A 164 19.64 -29.99 13.36
C ILE A 164 19.28 -28.75 14.17
N VAL A 165 19.70 -27.58 13.70
CA VAL A 165 19.21 -26.28 14.18
C VAL A 165 18.34 -25.67 13.09
N HIS A 166 17.03 -25.70 13.30
CA HIS A 166 16.06 -25.26 12.30
C HIS A 166 14.81 -24.66 12.97
N PRO A 167 14.41 -23.43 12.65
CA PRO A 167 13.34 -22.71 13.36
C PRO A 167 11.98 -23.40 13.25
N SER A 168 11.62 -23.84 12.03
CA SER A 168 10.32 -24.48 11.76
C SER A 168 10.15 -25.91 12.27
N LEU A 169 11.22 -26.59 12.72
CA LEU A 169 11.14 -27.99 13.16
C LEU A 169 11.06 -28.16 14.68
N CYS A 170 11.30 -27.09 15.45
CA CYS A 170 11.46 -27.17 16.90
C CYS A 170 10.50 -26.27 17.69
N GLY A 171 9.55 -25.62 17.03
CA GLY A 171 8.61 -24.69 17.67
C GLY A 171 9.25 -23.37 18.10
N TYR A 172 10.37 -22.97 17.48
CA TYR A 172 10.97 -21.65 17.72
C TYR A 172 9.94 -20.56 17.39
N PRO A 173 9.75 -19.54 18.24
CA PRO A 173 8.64 -18.58 18.08
C PRO A 173 8.67 -17.75 16.78
N CYS A 174 9.84 -17.65 16.13
CA CYS A 174 9.99 -17.02 14.81
C CYS A 174 10.35 -18.08 13.75
N PRO A 175 9.38 -18.84 13.22
CA PRO A 175 9.64 -19.95 12.30
C PRO A 175 10.27 -19.50 10.97
N ASP A 176 10.01 -18.26 10.55
CA ASP A 176 10.48 -17.68 9.29
C ASP A 176 11.90 -17.09 9.38
N LEU A 177 12.68 -17.42 10.41
CA LEU A 177 14.07 -16.93 10.55
C LEU A 177 14.91 -17.44 9.37
N CYS A 178 15.63 -16.54 8.67
CA CYS A 178 16.54 -16.94 7.60
C CYS A 178 17.77 -17.69 8.15
N ALA A 179 18.54 -18.37 7.30
CA ALA A 179 19.68 -19.16 7.72
C ALA A 179 20.78 -18.32 8.39
N ALA A 180 21.03 -17.08 7.95
CA ALA A 180 21.94 -16.17 8.63
C ALA A 180 21.44 -15.80 10.05
N GLY A 181 20.13 -15.71 10.25
CA GLY A 181 19.53 -15.55 11.57
C GLY A 181 19.77 -16.78 12.45
N VAL A 182 19.63 -17.99 11.89
CA VAL A 182 19.95 -19.26 12.58
C VAL A 182 21.44 -19.33 12.95
N ALA A 183 22.33 -19.01 12.01
CA ALA A 183 23.78 -18.94 12.22
C ALA A 183 24.15 -17.93 13.31
N HIS A 184 23.49 -16.76 13.33
CA HIS A 184 23.67 -15.76 14.38
C HIS A 184 23.24 -16.30 15.75
N LYS A 185 22.10 -16.99 15.85
CA LYS A 185 21.63 -17.62 17.11
C LYS A 185 22.60 -18.68 17.61
N LEU A 186 23.18 -19.48 16.71
CA LEU A 186 24.23 -20.43 17.06
C LEU A 186 25.51 -19.72 17.54
N ALA A 187 25.94 -18.64 16.89
CA ALA A 187 27.07 -17.84 17.32
C ALA A 187 26.85 -17.20 18.71
N GLU A 188 25.63 -16.69 18.98
CA GLU A 188 25.21 -16.21 20.31
C GLU A 188 25.33 -17.32 21.36
N ALA A 189 24.81 -18.53 21.08
CA ALA A 189 24.85 -19.66 21.99
C ALA A 189 26.28 -20.19 22.25
N LEU A 190 27.16 -20.09 21.25
CA LEU A 190 28.58 -20.39 21.38
C LEU A 190 29.35 -19.29 22.16
N GLY A 191 28.71 -18.16 22.47
CA GLY A 191 29.35 -17.04 23.15
C GLY A 191 30.40 -16.34 22.30
N ALA A 192 30.25 -16.37 20.98
CA ALA A 192 31.19 -15.71 20.07
C ALA A 192 31.03 -14.18 20.16
N PRO A 193 32.11 -13.42 20.41
CA PRO A 193 32.04 -11.96 20.52
C PRO A 193 31.57 -11.29 19.22
N THR A 194 31.78 -11.94 18.06
CA THR A 194 31.36 -11.41 16.75
C THR A 194 29.85 -11.40 16.54
N ALA A 195 29.06 -12.14 17.35
CA ALA A 195 27.61 -12.22 17.16
C ALA A 195 26.95 -10.83 17.16
N ALA A 196 27.32 -9.96 18.11
CA ALA A 196 26.81 -8.59 18.17
C ALA A 196 27.26 -7.71 16.99
N GLU A 197 28.38 -8.03 16.35
CA GLU A 197 28.91 -7.28 15.21
C GLU A 197 28.24 -7.66 13.88
N ASP A 198 27.61 -8.83 13.81
CA ASP A 198 27.17 -9.45 12.55
C ASP A 198 25.67 -9.27 12.26
N LEU A 199 24.98 -8.41 13.03
CA LEU A 199 23.59 -8.03 12.74
C LEU A 199 23.43 -7.37 11.35
N ASP A 200 24.47 -6.71 10.84
CA ASP A 200 24.47 -6.16 9.48
C ASP A 200 24.35 -7.26 8.40
N LEU A 201 25.01 -8.40 8.61
CA LEU A 201 24.90 -9.60 7.76
C LEU A 201 23.52 -10.26 7.90
N VAL A 202 23.00 -10.35 9.13
CA VAL A 202 21.65 -10.87 9.37
C VAL A 202 20.59 -10.04 8.62
N ALA A 203 20.66 -8.70 8.70
CA ALA A 203 19.73 -7.84 7.98
C ALA A 203 19.87 -7.96 6.45
N LEU A 204 21.10 -8.01 5.94
CA LEU A 204 21.38 -8.18 4.52
C LEU A 204 20.76 -9.48 3.99
N ALA A 205 20.97 -10.58 4.69
CA ALA A 205 20.43 -11.90 4.38
C ALA A 205 18.91 -11.97 4.48
N THR A 206 18.35 -11.58 5.63
CA THR A 206 16.89 -11.62 5.89
C THR A 206 16.11 -10.88 4.80
N VAL A 207 16.61 -9.71 4.37
CA VAL A 207 15.96 -8.93 3.31
C VAL A 207 16.18 -9.55 1.92
N ALA A 208 17.37 -10.10 1.65
CA ALA A 208 17.70 -10.71 0.37
C ALA A 208 16.94 -12.01 0.10
N ASP A 209 16.69 -12.79 1.15
CA ASP A 209 15.96 -14.06 1.09
C ASP A 209 14.42 -13.88 1.11
N VAL A 210 13.96 -12.62 1.25
CA VAL A 210 12.54 -12.28 1.15
C VAL A 210 11.69 -13.02 2.20
N VAL A 211 12.25 -13.28 3.39
CA VAL A 211 11.49 -13.83 4.53
C VAL A 211 10.63 -12.77 5.19
N SER A 212 9.62 -13.21 5.95
CA SER A 212 8.66 -12.34 6.62
C SER A 212 9.34 -11.38 7.59
N LEU A 213 9.18 -10.07 7.38
CA LEU A 213 9.65 -8.99 8.27
C LEU A 213 8.66 -8.74 9.41
N ARG A 214 8.37 -9.80 10.17
CA ARG A 214 7.51 -9.81 11.36
C ARG A 214 8.25 -10.41 12.54
N GLY A 215 7.69 -10.25 13.74
CA GLY A 215 8.26 -10.76 14.99
C GLY A 215 9.74 -10.42 15.15
N GLU A 216 10.56 -11.43 15.51
CA GLU A 216 11.99 -11.23 15.70
C GLU A 216 12.74 -10.83 14.41
N ASN A 217 12.36 -11.32 13.22
CA ASN A 217 12.96 -10.88 11.96
C ASN A 217 12.87 -9.37 11.77
N ARG A 218 11.72 -8.76 12.13
CA ARG A 218 11.52 -7.31 12.05
C ARG A 218 12.51 -6.55 12.94
N ARG A 219 12.73 -7.05 14.16
CA ARG A 219 13.73 -6.50 15.10
C ARG A 219 15.13 -6.62 14.53
N LEU A 220 15.52 -7.83 14.11
CA LEU A 220 16.86 -8.14 13.58
C LEU A 220 17.18 -7.28 12.35
N VAL A 221 16.25 -7.11 11.42
CA VAL A 221 16.45 -6.25 10.25
C VAL A 221 16.56 -4.79 10.66
N ARG A 222 15.75 -4.31 11.60
CA ARG A 222 15.81 -2.91 12.04
C ARG A 222 17.14 -2.59 12.75
N GLU A 223 17.57 -3.42 13.68
CA GLU A 223 18.86 -3.29 14.37
C GLU A 223 20.03 -3.49 13.39
N GLY A 224 19.92 -4.47 12.50
CA GLY A 224 20.96 -4.77 11.51
C GLY A 224 21.09 -3.72 10.41
N LEU A 225 20.01 -3.06 10.00
CA LEU A 225 20.10 -1.88 9.14
C LEU A 225 20.85 -0.75 9.84
N GLN A 226 20.61 -0.51 11.14
CA GLN A 226 21.38 0.47 11.91
C GLN A 226 22.86 0.07 11.98
N ALA A 227 23.16 -1.20 12.25
CA ALA A 227 24.53 -1.73 12.25
C ALA A 227 25.21 -1.57 10.88
N LEU A 228 24.50 -1.82 9.78
CA LEU A 228 25.00 -1.71 8.42
C LEU A 228 25.38 -0.26 8.07
N ARG A 229 24.60 0.73 8.54
CA ARG A 229 24.92 2.17 8.36
C ARG A 229 26.24 2.58 9.01
N THR A 230 26.65 1.88 10.07
CA THR A 230 27.88 2.16 10.82
C THR A 230 28.92 1.04 10.73
N THR A 231 28.78 0.12 9.75
CA THR A 231 29.63 -1.07 9.68
C THR A 231 31.12 -0.73 9.48
N SER A 232 31.96 -1.50 10.17
CA SER A 232 33.43 -1.46 10.03
C SER A 232 33.95 -2.47 9.01
N LYS A 233 33.11 -3.40 8.52
CA LYS A 233 33.50 -4.44 7.58
C LYS A 233 33.94 -3.82 6.24
N PRO A 234 35.22 -3.95 5.82
CA PRO A 234 35.72 -3.29 4.60
C PRO A 234 34.91 -3.63 3.35
N GLY A 235 34.51 -4.90 3.21
CA GLY A 235 33.67 -5.38 2.11
C GLY A 235 32.33 -4.68 1.96
N LEU A 236 31.57 -4.57 3.05
CA LEU A 236 30.26 -3.91 3.03
C LEU A 236 30.38 -2.41 2.73
N ARG A 237 31.43 -1.76 3.25
CA ARG A 237 31.74 -0.35 2.95
C ARG A 237 32.07 -0.16 1.47
N ALA A 238 32.92 -1.03 0.91
CA ALA A 238 33.27 -1.00 -0.51
C ALA A 238 32.03 -1.22 -1.40
N LEU A 239 31.18 -2.19 -1.05
CA LEU A 239 29.94 -2.46 -1.78
C LEU A 239 28.98 -1.27 -1.74
N MET A 240 28.78 -0.63 -0.57
CA MET A 240 27.95 0.57 -0.45
C MET A 240 28.51 1.75 -1.27
N ALA A 241 29.84 1.88 -1.34
CA ALA A 241 30.50 2.93 -2.12
C ALA A 241 30.32 2.74 -3.62
N VAL A 242 30.60 1.54 -4.15
CA VAL A 242 30.42 1.21 -5.58
C VAL A 242 28.97 1.36 -6.01
N THR A 243 28.03 0.96 -5.16
CA THR A 243 26.58 1.09 -5.42
C THR A 243 26.02 2.49 -5.18
N ARG A 244 26.84 3.44 -4.70
CA ARG A 244 26.46 4.83 -4.38
C ARG A 244 25.22 4.88 -3.48
N CYS A 245 25.21 4.06 -2.43
CA CYS A 245 24.14 4.07 -1.45
C CYS A 245 24.18 5.34 -0.59
N ASP A 246 23.01 5.90 -0.30
CA ASP A 246 22.87 6.95 0.71
C ASP A 246 22.89 6.30 2.10
N VAL A 247 24.10 6.12 2.64
CA VAL A 247 24.33 5.32 3.86
C VAL A 247 23.50 5.82 5.05
N PRO A 248 23.39 7.13 5.36
CA PRO A 248 22.54 7.61 6.45
C PRO A 248 21.07 7.17 6.39
N HIS A 249 20.52 7.05 5.18
CA HIS A 249 19.11 6.68 4.94
C HIS A 249 18.96 5.28 4.34
N LEU A 250 19.93 4.39 4.56
CA LEU A 250 19.89 3.03 4.05
C LEU A 250 18.68 2.26 4.61
N ASP A 251 17.84 1.75 3.73
CA ASP A 251 16.61 1.02 4.05
C ASP A 251 16.63 -0.41 3.46
N ALA A 252 15.61 -1.20 3.79
CA ALA A 252 15.46 -2.56 3.26
C ALA A 252 15.35 -2.57 1.71
N ARG A 253 14.81 -1.51 1.11
CA ARG A 253 14.74 -1.38 -0.36
C ARG A 253 16.14 -1.26 -0.98
N ALA A 254 17.02 -0.46 -0.39
CA ALA A 254 18.41 -0.36 -0.83
C ALA A 254 19.14 -1.71 -0.71
N VAL A 255 18.88 -2.46 0.38
CA VAL A 255 19.41 -3.83 0.52
C VAL A 255 18.90 -4.73 -0.60
N ALA A 256 17.58 -4.85 -0.77
CA ALA A 256 16.95 -5.75 -1.74
C ALA A 256 17.29 -5.44 -3.21
N PHE A 257 17.37 -4.15 -3.58
CA PHE A 257 17.48 -3.73 -4.98
C PHE A 257 18.86 -3.16 -5.37
N ARG A 258 19.71 -2.82 -4.39
CA ARG A 258 21.07 -2.35 -4.65
C ARG A 258 22.12 -3.34 -4.18
N LEU A 259 22.16 -3.70 -2.90
CA LEU A 259 23.26 -4.48 -2.34
C LEU A 259 23.17 -5.97 -2.70
N ALA A 260 22.08 -6.63 -2.32
CA ALA A 260 21.88 -8.06 -2.50
C ALA A 260 22.04 -8.53 -3.97
N PRO A 261 21.56 -7.80 -5.00
CA PRO A 261 21.71 -8.22 -6.39
C PRO A 261 23.17 -8.34 -6.88
N ARG A 262 24.13 -7.64 -6.26
CA ARG A 262 25.55 -7.74 -6.61
C ARG A 262 26.14 -9.05 -6.12
N ILE A 263 25.88 -9.39 -4.86
CA ILE A 263 26.33 -10.65 -4.25
C ILE A 263 25.70 -11.83 -5.02
N ASN A 264 24.39 -11.79 -5.24
CA ASN A 264 23.66 -12.82 -5.99
C ASN A 264 24.06 -12.94 -7.46
N ALA A 265 24.65 -11.91 -8.07
CA ALA A 265 25.08 -11.97 -9.47
C ALA A 265 26.30 -12.88 -9.63
N ALA A 266 27.20 -12.93 -8.64
CA ALA A 266 28.39 -13.78 -8.69
C ALA A 266 28.02 -15.26 -8.78
N GLY A 267 27.15 -15.76 -7.90
CA GLY A 267 26.69 -17.15 -7.95
C GLY A 267 25.88 -17.53 -9.20
N ARG A 268 25.45 -16.54 -10.01
CA ARG A 268 24.68 -16.77 -11.25
C ARG A 268 25.53 -16.80 -12.51
N LEU A 269 26.64 -16.06 -12.54
CA LEU A 269 27.40 -15.81 -13.76
C LEU A 269 28.90 -16.11 -13.64
N GLN A 270 29.47 -16.08 -12.44
CA GLN A 270 30.92 -16.16 -12.24
C GLN A 270 31.25 -16.87 -10.91
N ARG A 271 32.27 -16.37 -10.21
CA ARG A 271 32.92 -17.01 -9.07
C ARG A 271 32.02 -16.98 -7.83
N ALA A 272 31.49 -18.14 -7.44
CA ALA A 272 30.55 -18.29 -6.31
C ALA A 272 31.10 -17.79 -4.97
N ASP A 273 32.43 -17.83 -4.76
CA ASP A 273 33.05 -17.40 -3.49
C ASP A 273 33.30 -15.89 -3.36
N ALA A 274 33.10 -15.10 -4.43
CA ALA A 274 33.40 -13.67 -4.43
C ALA A 274 32.59 -12.90 -3.37
N GLY A 275 31.32 -13.26 -3.18
CA GLY A 275 30.48 -12.66 -2.13
C GLY A 275 31.02 -12.94 -0.72
N LEU A 276 31.46 -14.17 -0.46
CA LEU A 276 32.01 -14.57 0.83
C LEU A 276 33.38 -13.95 1.08
N GLU A 277 34.23 -13.89 0.06
CA GLU A 277 35.52 -13.19 0.13
C GLU A 277 35.32 -11.72 0.49
N LEU A 278 34.37 -11.04 -0.16
CA LEU A 278 34.03 -9.66 0.14
C LEU A 278 33.69 -9.48 1.63
N VAL A 279 32.84 -10.36 2.18
CA VAL A 279 32.39 -10.24 3.57
C VAL A 279 33.51 -10.56 4.57
N LEU A 280 34.39 -11.51 4.24
CA LEU A 280 35.43 -12.00 5.15
C LEU A 280 36.75 -11.23 5.09
N THR A 281 37.03 -10.51 4.00
CA THR A 281 38.32 -9.82 3.84
C THR A 281 38.49 -8.69 4.86
N ALA A 282 39.69 -8.59 5.42
CA ALA A 282 40.12 -7.49 6.28
C ALA A 282 40.90 -6.41 5.50
N ASP A 283 41.25 -6.67 4.24
CA ASP A 283 42.00 -5.77 3.38
C ASP A 283 41.03 -4.85 2.59
N PRO A 284 41.06 -3.52 2.82
CA PRO A 284 40.22 -2.57 2.09
C PRO A 284 40.46 -2.52 0.58
N ASP A 285 41.70 -2.73 0.12
CA ASP A 285 42.02 -2.70 -1.32
C ASP A 285 41.45 -3.95 -1.99
N ARG A 286 41.60 -5.11 -1.34
CA ARG A 286 40.97 -6.34 -1.81
C ARG A 286 39.44 -6.24 -1.78
N ALA A 287 38.87 -5.65 -0.73
CA ALA A 287 37.43 -5.41 -0.63
C ALA A 287 36.90 -4.57 -1.79
N LEU A 288 37.61 -3.49 -2.16
CA LEU A 288 37.24 -2.66 -3.29
C LEU A 288 37.29 -3.43 -4.61
N ALA A 289 38.37 -4.18 -4.86
CA ALA A 289 38.52 -4.97 -6.08
C ALA A 289 37.40 -6.01 -6.24
N VAL A 290 37.03 -6.70 -5.15
CA VAL A 290 35.91 -7.66 -5.18
C VAL A 290 34.56 -6.95 -5.34
N ALA A 291 34.35 -5.79 -4.71
CA ALA A 291 33.11 -5.03 -4.88
C ALA A 291 32.91 -4.55 -6.33
N GLU A 292 33.99 -4.10 -7.00
CA GLU A 292 33.98 -3.73 -8.42
C GLU A 292 33.73 -4.93 -9.33
N GLU A 293 34.32 -6.10 -9.00
CA GLU A 293 34.02 -7.38 -9.67
C GLU A 293 32.51 -7.67 -9.61
N LEU A 294 31.92 -7.67 -8.41
CA LEU A 294 30.50 -7.95 -8.23
C LEU A 294 29.58 -6.95 -8.96
N ASP A 295 29.94 -5.66 -9.00
CA ASP A 295 29.13 -4.66 -9.70
C ASP A 295 29.19 -4.85 -11.23
N ARG A 296 30.37 -5.17 -11.78
CA ARG A 296 30.52 -5.55 -13.20
C ARG A 296 29.66 -6.77 -13.53
N VAL A 297 29.74 -7.84 -12.72
CA VAL A 297 28.95 -9.06 -12.96
C VAL A 297 27.44 -8.78 -12.89
N ASN A 298 26.99 -7.95 -11.95
CA ASN A 298 25.59 -7.53 -11.90
C ASN A 298 25.20 -6.65 -13.11
N HIS A 299 26.10 -5.85 -13.67
CA HIS A 299 25.84 -5.11 -14.90
C HIS A 299 25.65 -6.06 -16.09
N GLU A 300 26.55 -7.03 -16.27
CA GLU A 300 26.44 -8.09 -17.30
C GLU A 300 25.12 -8.85 -17.15
N ARG A 301 24.77 -9.25 -15.93
CA ARG A 301 23.49 -9.91 -15.64
C ARG A 301 22.29 -9.10 -16.09
N ARG A 302 22.29 -7.79 -15.84
CA ARG A 302 21.19 -6.88 -16.23
C ARG A 302 21.08 -6.76 -17.75
N GLN A 303 22.19 -6.76 -18.48
CA GLN A 303 22.18 -6.73 -19.95
C GLN A 303 21.55 -8.01 -20.51
N VAL A 304 21.98 -9.18 -20.02
CA VAL A 304 21.40 -10.48 -20.40
C VAL A 304 19.91 -10.52 -20.08
N GLU A 305 19.53 -10.06 -18.88
CA GLU A 305 18.14 -9.97 -18.43
C GLU A 305 17.28 -9.06 -19.31
N GLN A 306 17.78 -7.90 -19.71
CA GLN A 306 17.09 -6.98 -20.61
C GLN A 306 16.89 -7.59 -22.00
N HIS A 307 17.91 -8.25 -22.55
CA HIS A 307 17.84 -8.90 -23.84
C HIS A 307 16.84 -10.06 -23.84
N MET A 308 16.95 -10.98 -22.87
CA MET A 308 16.00 -12.09 -22.71
C MET A 308 14.57 -11.59 -22.51
N LEU A 309 14.36 -10.55 -21.70
CA LEU A 309 13.03 -9.97 -21.49
C LEU A 309 12.46 -9.38 -22.78
N PHE A 310 13.27 -8.69 -23.59
CA PHE A 310 12.82 -8.12 -24.86
C PHE A 310 12.29 -9.20 -25.81
N GLU A 311 13.02 -10.31 -25.93
CA GLU A 311 12.62 -11.44 -26.78
C GLU A 311 11.41 -12.20 -26.20
N ALA A 312 11.40 -12.43 -24.89
CA ALA A 312 10.30 -13.08 -24.20
C ALA A 312 8.99 -12.27 -24.36
N GLU A 313 9.05 -10.94 -24.21
CA GLU A 313 7.91 -10.05 -24.45
C GLU A 313 7.42 -10.09 -25.90
N ALA A 314 8.30 -10.36 -26.88
CA ALA A 314 7.87 -10.59 -28.25
C ALA A 314 7.03 -11.86 -28.38
N GLN A 315 7.49 -12.97 -27.81
CA GLN A 315 6.73 -14.22 -27.80
C GLN A 315 5.42 -14.11 -27.00
N VAL A 316 5.37 -13.30 -25.94
CA VAL A 316 4.13 -13.05 -25.19
C VAL A 316 3.11 -12.29 -26.04
N ARG A 317 3.54 -11.32 -26.85
CA ARG A 317 2.63 -10.62 -27.78
C ARG A 317 2.01 -11.55 -28.81
N ASP A 318 2.75 -12.54 -29.27
CA ASP A 318 2.24 -13.57 -30.19
C ASP A 318 1.25 -14.54 -29.50
N GLN A 319 1.21 -14.55 -28.17
CA GLN A 319 0.29 -15.31 -27.31
C GLN A 319 -0.80 -14.42 -26.70
N ALA A 320 -1.20 -13.34 -27.39
CA ALA A 320 -2.16 -12.36 -26.86
C ALA A 320 -3.47 -13.04 -26.39
N GLY A 321 -3.86 -12.74 -25.16
CA GLY A 321 -5.07 -13.28 -24.53
C GLY A 321 -4.90 -14.62 -23.82
N ALA A 322 -3.71 -15.23 -23.84
CA ALA A 322 -3.45 -16.47 -23.11
C ALA A 322 -3.59 -16.29 -21.59
N ILE A 323 -4.10 -17.33 -20.92
CA ILE A 323 -4.25 -17.37 -19.45
C ILE A 323 -2.90 -17.55 -18.73
N ALA A 324 -1.89 -18.04 -19.44
CA ALA A 324 -0.54 -18.28 -18.97
C ALA A 324 0.45 -18.12 -20.13
N HIS A 325 1.69 -17.79 -19.82
CA HIS A 325 2.74 -17.61 -20.82
C HIS A 325 3.83 -18.66 -20.65
N VAL A 326 4.12 -19.39 -21.73
CA VAL A 326 5.32 -20.23 -21.81
C VAL A 326 6.19 -19.62 -22.90
N VAL A 327 7.47 -19.42 -22.68
CA VAL A 327 8.37 -18.83 -23.68
C VAL A 327 9.69 -19.58 -23.67
N ALA A 328 10.30 -19.74 -24.85
CA ALA A 328 11.53 -20.51 -24.99
C ALA A 328 12.42 -19.92 -26.09
N ALA A 329 13.73 -19.91 -25.87
CA ALA A 329 14.68 -19.59 -26.93
C ALA A 329 16.06 -20.22 -26.68
N GLU A 330 16.81 -20.36 -27.77
CA GLU A 330 18.24 -20.70 -27.74
C GLU A 330 19.08 -19.50 -27.28
N GLY A 331 20.19 -19.77 -26.59
CA GLY A 331 21.10 -18.72 -26.10
C GLY A 331 20.62 -17.98 -24.85
N TRP A 332 19.42 -18.27 -24.34
CA TRP A 332 18.96 -17.74 -23.07
C TRP A 332 19.75 -18.31 -21.89
N HIS A 333 20.07 -17.47 -20.91
CA HIS A 333 20.89 -17.87 -19.78
C HIS A 333 20.03 -18.48 -18.64
N PRO A 334 20.24 -19.75 -18.23
CA PRO A 334 19.44 -20.40 -17.19
C PRO A 334 19.43 -19.65 -15.86
N GLY A 335 20.58 -19.08 -15.46
CA GLY A 335 20.72 -18.26 -14.24
C GLY A 335 19.90 -16.96 -14.22
N VAL A 336 19.33 -16.54 -15.36
CA VAL A 336 18.55 -15.30 -15.52
C VAL A 336 17.07 -15.58 -15.82
N ALA A 337 16.73 -16.76 -16.34
CA ALA A 337 15.37 -17.16 -16.72
C ALA A 337 14.33 -16.91 -15.62
N GLY A 338 14.66 -17.19 -14.35
CA GLY A 338 13.75 -16.95 -13.22
C GLY A 338 13.42 -15.47 -12.98
N ILE A 339 14.35 -14.55 -13.28
CA ILE A 339 14.12 -13.09 -13.15
C ILE A 339 13.17 -12.62 -14.26
N VAL A 340 13.38 -13.11 -15.48
CA VAL A 340 12.50 -12.82 -16.62
C VAL A 340 11.10 -13.37 -16.35
N ALA A 341 10.97 -14.60 -15.84
CA ALA A 341 9.69 -15.18 -15.47
C ALA A 341 8.94 -14.32 -14.43
N SER A 342 9.64 -13.80 -13.41
CA SER A 342 9.03 -12.89 -12.42
C SER A 342 8.49 -11.63 -13.09
N ARG A 343 9.27 -11.00 -13.98
CA ARG A 343 8.83 -9.79 -14.68
C ARG A 343 7.64 -10.01 -15.58
N LEU A 344 7.60 -11.12 -16.31
CA LEU A 344 6.46 -11.47 -17.16
C LEU A 344 5.21 -11.70 -16.30
N ALA A 345 5.34 -12.45 -15.20
CA ALA A 345 4.23 -12.72 -14.30
C ALA A 345 3.70 -11.44 -13.65
N GLU A 346 4.57 -10.52 -13.23
CA GLU A 346 4.19 -9.23 -12.66
C GLU A 346 3.53 -8.30 -13.69
N ARG A 347 4.10 -8.18 -14.89
CA ARG A 347 3.64 -7.24 -15.92
C ARG A 347 2.30 -7.66 -16.52
N HIS A 348 2.13 -8.96 -16.79
CA HIS A 348 0.94 -9.49 -17.45
C HIS A 348 -0.09 -10.01 -16.44
N HIS A 349 0.28 -10.13 -15.15
CA HIS A 349 -0.54 -10.73 -14.11
C HIS A 349 -1.05 -12.14 -14.50
N ARG A 350 -0.13 -12.97 -15.01
CA ARG A 350 -0.37 -14.35 -15.46
C ARG A 350 0.74 -15.27 -14.97
N PRO A 351 0.50 -16.59 -14.81
CA PRO A 351 1.58 -17.56 -14.67
C PRO A 351 2.53 -17.49 -15.89
N ALA A 352 3.84 -17.52 -15.62
CA ALA A 352 4.86 -17.40 -16.66
C ALA A 352 5.97 -18.46 -16.49
N VAL A 353 6.31 -19.13 -17.58
CA VAL A 353 7.38 -20.13 -17.69
C VAL A 353 8.38 -19.65 -18.75
N VAL A 354 9.66 -19.57 -18.39
CA VAL A 354 10.75 -19.16 -19.28
C VAL A 354 11.75 -20.31 -19.39
N ILE A 355 11.96 -20.80 -20.61
CA ILE A 355 12.76 -21.99 -20.91
C ILE A 355 14.00 -21.60 -21.71
N ALA A 356 15.18 -21.91 -21.18
CA ALA A 356 16.45 -21.76 -21.87
C ALA A 356 16.85 -23.07 -22.56
N LEU A 357 17.05 -23.03 -23.87
CA LEU A 357 17.54 -24.16 -24.67
C LEU A 357 19.07 -24.14 -24.70
N ASP A 358 19.71 -25.29 -24.42
CA ASP A 358 21.18 -25.40 -24.39
C ASP A 358 21.83 -25.63 -25.76
N GLY A 359 21.04 -25.94 -26.79
CA GLY A 359 21.51 -26.24 -28.16
C GLY A 359 22.09 -27.65 -28.34
N GLU A 360 22.22 -28.44 -27.27
CA GLU A 360 22.72 -29.81 -27.27
C GLU A 360 21.62 -30.86 -26.99
N GLY A 361 20.36 -30.42 -27.00
CA GLY A 361 19.18 -31.27 -26.85
C GLY A 361 18.58 -31.28 -25.44
N GLY A 362 19.03 -30.40 -24.54
CA GLY A 362 18.42 -30.15 -23.24
C GLY A 362 17.76 -28.77 -23.15
N ALA A 363 16.88 -28.62 -22.17
CA ALA A 363 16.25 -27.35 -21.86
C ALA A 363 15.93 -27.23 -20.37
N THR A 364 16.25 -26.08 -19.79
CA THR A 364 15.98 -25.77 -18.37
C THR A 364 15.00 -24.61 -18.27
N GLY A 365 13.90 -24.81 -17.54
CA GLY A 365 12.85 -23.82 -17.33
C GLY A 365 12.84 -23.25 -15.92
N SER A 366 12.49 -21.98 -15.82
CA SER A 366 12.12 -21.32 -14.56
C SER A 366 10.73 -20.72 -14.68
N ALA A 367 9.91 -20.88 -13.64
CA ALA A 367 8.54 -20.42 -13.65
C ALA A 367 8.19 -19.57 -12.43
N ARG A 368 7.24 -18.64 -12.61
CA ARG A 368 6.70 -17.72 -11.60
C ARG A 368 5.20 -17.56 -11.80
N SER A 369 4.48 -17.27 -10.73
CA SER A 369 3.02 -17.28 -10.75
C SER A 369 2.38 -16.15 -9.96
N ILE A 370 1.14 -15.83 -10.31
CA ILE A 370 0.24 -14.98 -9.52
C ILE A 370 -0.32 -15.75 -8.31
N PRO A 371 -0.77 -15.06 -7.23
CA PRO A 371 -1.26 -15.72 -6.01
C PRO A 371 -2.38 -16.74 -6.23
N ALA A 372 -3.25 -16.47 -7.21
CA ALA A 372 -4.41 -17.31 -7.53
C ALA A 372 -4.04 -18.69 -8.09
N PHE A 373 -2.88 -18.84 -8.72
CA PHE A 373 -2.49 -20.10 -9.38
C PHE A 373 -1.42 -20.88 -8.60
N ASP A 374 -1.67 -22.16 -8.34
CA ASP A 374 -0.68 -23.08 -7.76
C ASP A 374 0.29 -23.57 -8.83
N LEU A 375 1.47 -22.96 -8.88
CA LEU A 375 2.47 -23.30 -9.89
C LEU A 375 2.95 -24.75 -9.80
N LEU A 376 3.21 -25.25 -8.59
CA LEU A 376 3.66 -26.64 -8.42
C LEU A 376 2.54 -27.61 -8.80
N GLY A 377 1.31 -27.32 -8.39
CA GLY A 377 0.13 -28.06 -8.83
C GLY A 377 0.00 -28.11 -10.35
N GLY A 378 0.20 -26.96 -11.02
CA GLY A 378 0.17 -26.88 -12.48
C GLY A 378 1.28 -27.66 -13.18
N LEU A 379 2.51 -27.65 -12.64
CA LEU A 379 3.58 -28.48 -13.18
C LEU A 379 3.34 -29.98 -12.96
N ASN A 380 2.80 -30.36 -11.81
CA ASN A 380 2.41 -31.75 -11.54
C ASN A 380 1.34 -32.25 -12.53
N ALA A 381 0.38 -31.39 -12.89
CA ALA A 381 -0.64 -31.70 -13.90
C ALA A 381 -0.07 -31.85 -15.33
N CYS A 382 1.16 -31.39 -15.58
CA CYS A 382 1.84 -31.47 -16.87
C CYS A 382 3.12 -32.34 -16.81
N ALA A 383 3.26 -33.18 -15.78
CA ALA A 383 4.49 -33.91 -15.48
C ALA A 383 4.93 -34.87 -16.59
N GLU A 384 4.01 -35.38 -17.40
CA GLU A 384 4.31 -36.24 -18.56
C GLU A 384 5.20 -35.59 -19.64
N HIS A 385 5.29 -34.26 -19.66
CA HIS A 385 6.15 -33.51 -20.58
C HIS A 385 7.49 -33.10 -19.95
N LEU A 386 7.69 -33.34 -18.66
CA LEU A 386 8.83 -32.86 -17.89
C LEU A 386 9.74 -34.04 -17.52
N ARG A 387 11.05 -33.86 -17.68
CA ARG A 387 12.04 -34.83 -17.19
C ARG A 387 12.18 -34.75 -15.68
N ARG A 388 12.15 -33.52 -15.16
CA ARG A 388 12.27 -33.20 -13.74
C ARG A 388 11.59 -31.86 -13.47
N HIS A 389 10.97 -31.71 -12.31
CA HIS A 389 10.46 -30.42 -11.84
C HIS A 389 10.40 -30.39 -10.31
N GLY A 390 10.32 -29.18 -9.76
CA GLY A 390 10.19 -28.97 -8.33
C GLY A 390 10.09 -27.48 -7.99
N GLY A 391 9.61 -27.18 -6.79
CA GLY A 391 9.44 -25.81 -6.30
C GLY A 391 8.26 -25.68 -5.37
N HIS A 392 7.62 -24.52 -5.41
CA HIS A 392 6.50 -24.16 -4.56
C HIS A 392 5.41 -23.43 -5.37
N ARG A 393 4.32 -23.06 -4.68
CA ARG A 393 3.15 -22.41 -5.27
C ARG A 393 3.46 -21.19 -6.14
N ALA A 394 4.48 -20.39 -5.78
CA ALA A 394 4.81 -19.13 -6.46
C ALA A 394 5.99 -19.22 -7.44
N ALA A 395 6.87 -20.21 -7.29
CA ALA A 395 8.12 -20.32 -8.03
C ALA A 395 8.55 -21.78 -8.19
N ALA A 396 8.99 -22.16 -9.39
CA ALA A 396 9.42 -23.52 -9.68
C ALA A 396 10.51 -23.57 -10.75
N GLY A 397 11.24 -24.69 -10.80
CA GLY A 397 12.20 -25.04 -11.84
C GLY A 397 11.84 -26.36 -12.51
N MET A 398 12.25 -26.53 -13.76
CA MET A 398 11.98 -27.74 -14.54
C MET A 398 13.07 -28.04 -15.57
N GLU A 399 13.17 -29.30 -15.97
CA GLU A 399 13.94 -29.78 -17.12
C GLU A 399 12.96 -30.41 -18.12
N ILE A 400 13.10 -30.07 -19.40
CA ILE A 400 12.17 -30.45 -20.45
C ILE A 400 12.92 -30.82 -21.73
N ASP A 401 12.37 -31.77 -22.49
CA ASP A 401 12.82 -32.06 -23.85
C ASP A 401 12.41 -30.91 -24.79
N PRO A 402 13.32 -30.35 -25.63
CA PRO A 402 12.96 -29.28 -26.57
C PRO A 402 11.75 -29.63 -27.47
N ALA A 403 11.63 -30.90 -27.87
CA ALA A 403 10.51 -31.38 -28.68
C ALA A 403 9.16 -31.43 -27.93
N ALA A 404 9.16 -31.39 -26.60
CA ALA A 404 7.96 -31.44 -25.76
C ALA A 404 7.42 -30.05 -25.38
N ILE A 405 8.13 -28.96 -25.69
CA ILE A 405 7.79 -27.60 -25.23
C ILE A 405 6.40 -27.16 -25.68
N ASP A 406 6.02 -27.43 -26.94
CA ASP A 406 4.69 -27.03 -27.45
C ASP A 406 3.56 -27.84 -26.82
N ALA A 407 3.78 -29.14 -26.59
CA ALA A 407 2.82 -29.98 -25.88
C ALA A 407 2.65 -29.54 -24.42
N PHE A 408 3.77 -29.26 -23.74
CA PHE A 408 3.77 -28.69 -22.39
C PHE A 408 3.05 -27.35 -22.33
N ARG A 409 3.32 -26.44 -23.26
CA ARG A 409 2.64 -25.13 -23.36
C ARG A 409 1.13 -25.30 -23.46
N ALA A 410 0.65 -26.18 -24.34
CA ALA A 410 -0.77 -26.44 -24.49
C ALA A 410 -1.39 -27.03 -23.22
N ALA A 411 -0.74 -28.02 -22.61
CA ALA A 411 -1.21 -28.65 -21.37
C ALA A 411 -1.23 -27.67 -20.19
N PHE A 412 -0.20 -26.84 -20.04
CA PHE A 412 -0.08 -25.86 -18.97
C PHE A 412 -1.13 -24.76 -19.10
N CYS A 413 -1.36 -24.25 -20.31
CA CYS A 413 -2.44 -23.29 -20.56
C CYS A 413 -3.81 -23.91 -20.30
N ALA A 414 -4.08 -25.12 -20.78
CA ALA A 414 -5.35 -25.81 -20.53
C ALA A 414 -5.62 -26.03 -19.03
N HIS A 415 -4.58 -26.40 -18.26
CA HIS A 415 -4.70 -26.52 -16.82
C HIS A 415 -5.00 -25.16 -16.17
N ALA A 416 -4.27 -24.11 -16.55
CA ALA A 416 -4.52 -22.76 -16.04
C ALA A 416 -5.94 -22.26 -16.36
N GLU A 417 -6.47 -22.54 -17.55
CA GLU A 417 -7.87 -22.22 -17.92
C GLU A 417 -8.89 -22.96 -17.06
N SER A 418 -8.56 -24.18 -16.61
CA SER A 418 -9.46 -24.98 -15.77
C SER A 418 -9.56 -24.49 -14.32
N VAL A 419 -8.58 -23.70 -13.85
CA VAL A 419 -8.49 -23.28 -12.44
C VAL A 419 -8.58 -21.77 -12.23
N LEU A 420 -8.27 -20.94 -13.23
CA LEU A 420 -8.31 -19.48 -13.14
C LEU A 420 -9.60 -18.90 -13.73
N THR A 421 -10.14 -17.89 -13.06
CA THR A 421 -11.27 -17.09 -13.53
C THR A 421 -10.81 -15.77 -14.13
N ALA A 422 -11.67 -15.06 -14.87
CA ALA A 422 -11.36 -13.75 -15.41
C ALA A 422 -11.05 -12.70 -14.31
N ASP A 423 -11.61 -12.84 -13.12
CA ASP A 423 -11.37 -11.93 -12.00
C ASP A 423 -9.98 -12.16 -11.38
N ASP A 424 -9.49 -13.41 -11.35
CA ASP A 424 -8.13 -13.74 -10.89
C ASP A 424 -7.04 -13.11 -11.77
N LEU A 425 -7.41 -12.74 -12.99
CA LEU A 425 -6.55 -12.14 -13.99
C LEU A 425 -6.48 -10.61 -13.87
N VAL A 426 -7.26 -10.00 -12.98
CA VAL A 426 -7.29 -8.56 -12.75
C VAL A 426 -6.37 -8.22 -11.58
N PRO A 427 -5.32 -7.38 -11.78
CA PRO A 427 -4.45 -6.96 -10.69
C PRO A 427 -5.24 -6.21 -9.61
N VAL A 428 -5.07 -6.64 -8.35
CA VAL A 428 -5.72 -5.99 -7.20
C VAL A 428 -4.73 -5.09 -6.46
N GLN A 429 -5.04 -3.80 -6.39
CA GLN A 429 -4.30 -2.86 -5.53
C GLN A 429 -4.95 -2.79 -4.15
N ARG A 430 -4.29 -3.36 -3.14
CA ARG A 430 -4.72 -3.21 -1.74
C ARG A 430 -4.37 -1.83 -1.22
N VAL A 431 -5.31 -1.20 -0.52
CA VAL A 431 -5.17 0.13 0.08
C VAL A 431 -5.21 0.00 1.61
N ASP A 432 -4.20 0.54 2.28
CA ASP A 432 -4.10 0.52 3.74
C ASP A 432 -4.94 1.61 4.41
N ALA A 433 -5.10 2.79 3.79
CA ALA A 433 -5.91 3.87 4.34
C ALA A 433 -6.44 4.81 3.26
N VAL A 434 -7.57 5.45 3.55
CA VAL A 434 -8.06 6.58 2.76
C VAL A 434 -7.49 7.86 3.38
N ALA A 435 -6.84 8.68 2.56
CA ALA A 435 -6.23 9.93 2.98
C ALA A 435 -6.85 11.09 2.19
N SER A 436 -7.06 12.21 2.86
CA SER A 436 -7.38 13.47 2.20
C SER A 436 -6.10 14.16 1.71
N GLY A 437 -6.24 15.11 0.78
CA GLY A 437 -5.11 15.90 0.30
C GLY A 437 -4.39 16.69 1.41
N GLY A 438 -5.11 17.12 2.46
CA GLY A 438 -4.52 17.75 3.63
C GLY A 438 -3.68 16.82 4.52
N ASP A 439 -3.90 15.50 4.44
CA ASP A 439 -3.19 14.53 5.28
C ASP A 439 -1.79 14.20 4.74
N VAL A 440 -1.57 14.29 3.42
CA VAL A 440 -0.37 13.78 2.73
C VAL A 440 0.84 14.72 2.79
N GLY A 441 1.14 15.21 3.98
CA GLY A 441 2.25 16.11 4.28
C GLY A 441 3.49 15.41 4.88
N HIS A 442 4.47 16.22 5.27
CA HIS A 442 5.73 15.77 5.86
C HIS A 442 5.54 15.00 7.17
N ALA A 443 4.69 15.50 8.07
CA ALA A 443 4.43 14.87 9.36
C ALA A 443 3.87 13.44 9.23
N LEU A 444 2.95 13.23 8.29
CA LEU A 444 2.45 11.88 8.00
C LEU A 444 3.55 11.01 7.40
N ALA A 445 4.35 11.54 6.47
CA ALA A 445 5.46 10.79 5.88
C ALA A 445 6.46 10.32 6.96
N GLU A 446 6.85 11.19 7.89
CA GLU A 446 7.68 10.85 9.05
C GLU A 446 7.00 9.80 9.94
N GLU A 447 5.73 9.98 10.28
CA GLU A 447 4.99 9.02 11.10
C GLU A 447 4.95 7.62 10.46
N LEU A 448 4.76 7.54 9.14
CA LEU A 448 4.74 6.27 8.41
C LEU A 448 6.09 5.55 8.41
N THR A 449 7.22 6.24 8.59
CA THR A 449 8.54 5.59 8.74
C THR A 449 8.61 4.72 10.00
N ARG A 450 7.75 4.94 11.01
CA ARG A 450 7.67 4.08 12.21
C ARG A 450 7.23 2.65 11.88
N LEU A 451 6.62 2.44 10.71
CA LEU A 451 6.19 1.13 10.23
C LEU A 451 7.32 0.38 9.50
N GLU A 452 8.47 1.03 9.26
CA GLU A 452 9.65 0.39 8.70
C GLU A 452 10.27 -0.64 9.68
N PRO A 453 11.05 -1.62 9.17
CA PRO A 453 11.39 -1.86 7.77
C PRO A 453 10.21 -2.43 6.96
N PHE A 454 10.05 -1.95 5.73
CA PHE A 454 9.09 -2.50 4.77
C PHE A 454 9.73 -3.63 3.95
N GLY A 455 8.94 -4.65 3.60
CA GLY A 455 9.37 -5.82 2.84
C GLY A 455 8.32 -6.93 2.87
N GLN A 456 8.74 -8.18 2.69
CA GLN A 456 7.83 -9.33 2.78
C GLN A 456 7.16 -9.37 4.16
N GLY A 457 5.86 -9.65 4.20
CA GLY A 457 5.08 -9.66 5.44
C GLY A 457 4.74 -8.27 6.02
N ASN A 458 5.42 -7.20 5.58
CA ASN A 458 5.13 -5.81 5.95
C ASN A 458 5.34 -4.87 4.75
N PRO A 459 4.44 -4.86 3.75
CA PRO A 459 4.60 -4.03 2.57
C PRO A 459 4.56 -2.54 2.92
N SER A 460 5.09 -1.69 2.02
CA SER A 460 4.97 -0.24 2.16
C SER A 460 3.51 0.20 2.12
N VAL A 461 3.22 1.30 2.79
CA VAL A 461 1.85 1.80 2.95
C VAL A 461 1.31 2.33 1.63
N THR A 462 0.12 1.87 1.25
CA THR A 462 -0.64 2.39 0.12
C THR A 462 -1.82 3.21 0.62
N LEU A 463 -1.82 4.50 0.31
CA LEU A 463 -2.89 5.45 0.59
C LEU A 463 -3.76 5.63 -0.64
N LEU A 464 -5.07 5.69 -0.47
CA LEU A 464 -6.01 6.14 -1.50
C LEU A 464 -6.34 7.60 -1.27
N ILE A 465 -6.08 8.43 -2.29
CA ILE A 465 -6.56 9.80 -2.37
C ILE A 465 -7.74 9.80 -3.35
N PRO A 466 -8.99 9.90 -2.84
CA PRO A 466 -10.18 9.80 -3.67
C PRO A 466 -10.43 11.11 -4.42
N ALA A 467 -11.02 11.00 -5.60
CA ALA A 467 -11.44 12.14 -6.41
C ALA A 467 -10.36 13.24 -6.59
N ALA A 468 -9.10 12.85 -6.67
CA ALA A 468 -7.98 13.74 -6.91
C ALA A 468 -7.93 14.19 -8.37
N GLN A 469 -7.22 15.28 -8.64
CA GLN A 469 -6.88 15.70 -10.00
C GLN A 469 -5.36 15.59 -10.21
N LEU A 470 -4.98 15.01 -11.34
CA LEU A 470 -3.58 14.95 -11.77
C LEU A 470 -3.28 16.18 -12.64
N ALA A 471 -2.15 16.84 -12.40
CA ALA A 471 -1.74 18.04 -13.13
C ALA A 471 -0.22 18.07 -13.36
N ASP A 472 0.23 18.96 -14.24
CA ASP A 472 1.66 19.25 -14.49
C ASP A 472 2.53 18.03 -14.85
N ALA A 473 1.96 17.07 -15.60
CA ALA A 473 2.67 15.87 -16.02
C ALA A 473 3.84 16.21 -16.96
N ARG A 474 5.06 15.78 -16.60
CA ARG A 474 6.27 15.95 -17.40
C ARG A 474 7.11 14.67 -17.39
N PRO A 475 7.51 14.13 -18.55
CA PRO A 475 8.45 13.02 -18.61
C PRO A 475 9.77 13.35 -17.89
N MET A 476 10.39 12.34 -17.29
CA MET A 476 11.70 12.43 -16.64
C MET A 476 12.44 11.09 -16.70
N GLY A 477 13.72 11.10 -16.33
CA GLY A 477 14.60 9.93 -16.42
C GLY A 477 15.14 9.72 -17.84
N GLU A 478 16.06 8.78 -17.97
CA GLU A 478 16.64 8.40 -19.27
C GLU A 478 15.52 7.90 -20.20
N GLY A 479 15.51 8.42 -21.43
CA GLY A 479 14.49 8.11 -22.44
C GLY A 479 13.05 8.51 -22.08
N GLY A 480 12.82 9.26 -20.99
CA GLY A 480 11.47 9.58 -20.52
C GLY A 480 10.75 8.41 -19.86
N SER A 481 11.49 7.46 -19.29
CA SER A 481 10.96 6.24 -18.64
C SER A 481 10.04 6.47 -17.43
N HIS A 482 9.98 7.68 -16.89
CA HIS A 482 9.18 8.06 -15.72
C HIS A 482 8.40 9.35 -15.98
N VAL A 483 7.44 9.68 -15.12
CA VAL A 483 6.71 10.96 -15.17
C VAL A 483 6.68 11.60 -13.79
N ARG A 484 7.00 12.90 -13.72
CA ARG A 484 6.71 13.75 -12.55
C ARG A 484 5.43 14.53 -12.79
N PHE A 485 4.64 14.72 -11.74
CA PHE A 485 3.35 15.40 -11.82
C PHE A 485 2.95 15.95 -10.44
N SER A 486 1.78 16.57 -10.35
CA SER A 486 1.17 17.03 -9.10
C SER A 486 -0.18 16.36 -8.88
N VAL A 487 -0.48 16.01 -7.64
CA VAL A 487 -1.79 15.52 -7.19
C VAL A 487 -2.48 16.67 -6.46
N HIS A 488 -3.67 17.05 -6.92
CA HIS A 488 -4.48 18.10 -6.33
C HIS A 488 -5.70 17.47 -5.66
N ALA A 489 -5.84 17.64 -4.34
CA ALA A 489 -6.96 17.12 -3.57
C ALA A 489 -7.22 18.02 -2.35
N GLY A 490 -8.49 18.31 -2.06
CA GLY A 490 -8.87 19.12 -0.88
C GLY A 490 -8.22 20.51 -0.82
N GLY A 491 -7.93 21.14 -1.97
CA GLY A 491 -7.25 22.43 -2.04
C GLY A 491 -5.72 22.37 -1.83
N VAL A 492 -5.17 21.18 -1.57
CA VAL A 492 -3.73 20.94 -1.39
C VAL A 492 -3.13 20.36 -2.66
N ARG A 493 -1.88 20.75 -2.91
CA ARG A 493 -1.05 20.25 -4.02
C ARG A 493 0.14 19.48 -3.47
N ALA A 494 0.29 18.22 -3.88
CA ALA A 494 1.42 17.37 -3.53
C ALA A 494 2.22 16.98 -4.77
N ARG A 495 3.56 16.93 -4.65
CA ARG A 495 4.46 16.48 -5.71
C ARG A 495 4.43 14.96 -5.80
N ALA A 496 4.36 14.45 -7.03
CA ALA A 496 4.26 13.03 -7.29
C ALA A 496 5.19 12.55 -8.43
N VAL A 497 5.51 11.26 -8.39
CA VAL A 497 6.27 10.56 -9.44
C VAL A 497 5.61 9.22 -9.74
N ALA A 498 5.58 8.83 -11.01
CA ALA A 498 5.28 7.45 -11.42
C ALA A 498 6.50 6.89 -12.16
N PHE A 499 6.96 5.73 -11.72
CA PHE A 499 8.11 5.04 -12.30
C PHE A 499 7.65 3.99 -13.33
N GLY A 500 8.45 3.75 -14.36
CA GLY A 500 8.21 2.70 -15.35
C GLY A 500 6.94 2.88 -16.19
N CYS A 501 6.56 4.11 -16.52
CA CYS A 501 5.30 4.44 -17.19
C CYS A 501 5.48 5.16 -18.54
N ASP A 502 6.69 5.11 -19.11
CA ASP A 502 7.03 5.69 -20.42
C ASP A 502 6.58 7.15 -20.58
N GLY A 503 6.70 7.92 -19.50
CA GLY A 503 6.39 9.36 -19.48
C GLY A 503 4.90 9.68 -19.53
N ARG A 504 4.02 8.67 -19.35
CA ARG A 504 2.56 8.82 -19.45
C ARG A 504 1.88 8.50 -18.13
N LEU A 505 0.79 9.21 -17.85
CA LEU A 505 -0.10 8.91 -16.73
C LEU A 505 -1.21 7.96 -17.18
N PRO A 506 -1.71 7.09 -16.28
CA PRO A 506 -2.80 6.15 -16.59
C PRO A 506 -4.15 6.87 -16.77
N VAL A 507 -4.29 8.08 -16.24
CA VAL A 507 -5.48 8.93 -16.37
C VAL A 507 -5.05 10.29 -16.93
N ALA A 508 -5.91 10.88 -17.76
CA ALA A 508 -5.70 12.22 -18.30
C ALA A 508 -5.66 13.27 -17.17
N CYS A 509 -4.86 14.32 -17.36
CA CYS A 509 -4.83 15.44 -16.42
C CYS A 509 -6.21 16.10 -16.33
N ASP A 510 -6.46 16.76 -15.20
CA ASP A 510 -7.70 17.50 -14.89
C ASP A 510 -8.98 16.66 -14.81
N THR A 511 -8.89 15.35 -15.05
CA THR A 511 -9.99 14.40 -14.83
C THR A 511 -9.99 13.91 -13.38
N PRO A 512 -11.13 13.91 -12.67
CA PRO A 512 -11.22 13.32 -11.34
C PRO A 512 -10.85 11.83 -11.35
N ALA A 513 -9.93 11.45 -10.46
CA ALA A 513 -9.38 10.11 -10.39
C ALA A 513 -9.24 9.65 -8.94
N ASP A 514 -9.43 8.36 -8.72
CA ASP A 514 -9.03 7.68 -7.51
C ASP A 514 -7.57 7.27 -7.63
N VAL A 515 -6.73 7.76 -6.73
CA VAL A 515 -5.27 7.70 -6.86
C VAL A 515 -4.68 6.94 -5.68
N ALA A 516 -4.11 5.76 -5.95
CA ALA A 516 -3.38 4.97 -4.97
C ALA A 516 -1.89 5.33 -5.02
N VAL A 517 -1.34 5.74 -3.87
CA VAL A 517 0.03 6.26 -3.73
C VAL A 517 0.74 5.69 -2.51
N ALA A 518 2.06 5.58 -2.59
CA ALA A 518 2.90 5.54 -1.39
C ALA A 518 3.37 6.96 -1.06
N LEU A 519 3.40 7.32 0.22
CA LEU A 519 3.97 8.58 0.71
C LEU A 519 5.37 8.30 1.27
N GLU A 520 6.38 8.93 0.71
CA GLU A 520 7.79 8.71 1.06
C GLU A 520 8.48 10.04 1.40
N LEU A 521 9.48 10.00 2.28
CA LEU A 521 10.41 11.11 2.48
C LEU A 521 11.49 11.06 1.39
N ASN A 522 11.61 12.14 0.62
CA ASN A 522 12.64 12.27 -0.40
C ASN A 522 13.75 13.20 0.11
N HIS A 523 14.95 12.64 0.29
CA HIS A 523 16.16 13.37 0.64
C HIS A 523 16.89 13.77 -0.63
N TYR A 524 16.98 15.07 -0.90
CA TYR A 524 17.67 15.58 -2.08
C TYR A 524 18.36 16.93 -1.77
N ASN A 525 19.66 17.01 -2.08
CA ASN A 525 20.47 18.23 -1.92
C ASN A 525 20.37 18.88 -0.52
N GLY A 526 20.37 18.05 0.54
CA GLY A 526 20.26 18.50 1.93
C GLY A 526 18.85 18.89 2.38
N SER A 527 17.83 18.80 1.50
CA SER A 527 16.42 19.03 1.84
C SER A 527 15.67 17.71 1.93
N THR A 528 14.74 17.61 2.87
CA THR A 528 13.82 16.48 3.01
C THR A 528 12.41 16.97 2.68
N GLU A 529 11.80 16.42 1.64
CA GLU A 529 10.44 16.78 1.22
C GLU A 529 9.56 15.52 1.13
N PRO A 530 8.27 15.60 1.49
CA PRO A 530 7.33 14.54 1.20
C PRO A 530 7.11 14.39 -0.31
N ARG A 531 7.05 13.15 -0.80
CA ARG A 531 6.78 12.82 -2.19
C ARG A 531 5.79 11.67 -2.29
N LEU A 532 4.81 11.83 -3.18
CA LEU A 532 3.91 10.75 -3.56
C LEU A 532 4.53 9.89 -4.67
N VAL A 533 4.48 8.58 -4.51
CA VAL A 533 4.84 7.61 -5.55
C VAL A 533 3.56 6.93 -6.03
N LEU A 534 3.21 7.14 -7.30
CA LEU A 534 2.02 6.54 -7.90
C LEU A 534 2.14 5.02 -7.93
N ARG A 535 1.13 4.33 -7.40
CA ARG A 535 0.95 2.88 -7.54
C ARG A 535 -0.08 2.58 -8.62
N HIS A 536 -1.22 3.27 -8.55
CA HIS A 536 -2.31 3.10 -9.48
C HIS A 536 -3.16 4.38 -9.53
N ALA A 537 -3.81 4.64 -10.66
CA ALA A 537 -4.89 5.63 -10.73
C ALA A 537 -5.91 5.21 -11.77
N GLN A 538 -7.18 5.48 -11.45
CA GLN A 538 -8.32 5.21 -12.31
C GLN A 538 -9.33 6.35 -12.26
N ARG A 539 -10.20 6.45 -13.27
CA ARG A 539 -11.31 7.40 -13.24
C ARG A 539 -12.27 7.05 -12.11
N CYS A 540 -12.86 8.07 -11.48
CA CYS A 540 -13.88 7.87 -10.45
C CYS A 540 -15.07 7.11 -11.06
N THR A 541 -15.55 6.09 -10.34
CA THR A 541 -16.77 5.34 -10.68
C THR A 541 -17.69 5.32 -9.45
N PRO A 542 -18.21 6.49 -9.05
CA PRO A 542 -18.96 6.60 -7.81
C PRO A 542 -20.26 5.81 -7.85
N ALA A 543 -20.61 5.21 -6.71
CA ALA A 543 -21.95 4.69 -6.48
C ALA A 543 -22.99 5.83 -6.45
N PRO A 544 -24.30 5.54 -6.59
CA PRO A 544 -25.33 6.57 -6.46
C PRO A 544 -25.27 7.33 -5.14
N ILE A 545 -25.77 8.57 -5.15
CA ILE A 545 -26.02 9.38 -3.95
C ILE A 545 -27.55 9.45 -3.78
N ASP A 546 -28.04 9.00 -2.63
CA ASP A 546 -29.47 9.02 -2.33
C ASP A 546 -29.86 10.35 -1.69
N VAL A 547 -30.64 11.18 -2.38
CA VAL A 547 -31.15 12.43 -1.81
C VAL A 547 -32.34 12.13 -0.92
N VAL A 548 -32.29 12.56 0.35
CA VAL A 548 -33.29 12.23 1.36
C VAL A 548 -33.83 13.48 2.08
N GLY A 549 -35.09 13.43 2.50
CA GLY A 549 -35.75 14.49 3.26
C GLY A 549 -36.14 15.75 2.46
N GLU A 550 -35.79 15.82 1.17
CA GLU A 550 -36.23 16.90 0.29
C GLU A 550 -37.72 16.75 -0.05
N PRO A 551 -38.50 17.84 -0.10
CA PRO A 551 -39.94 17.77 -0.34
C PRO A 551 -40.26 17.29 -1.75
N GLU A 552 -41.07 16.23 -1.86
CA GLU A 552 -41.54 15.70 -3.15
C GLU A 552 -42.47 16.70 -3.87
N ASP A 553 -43.36 17.36 -3.10
CA ASP A 553 -44.24 18.42 -3.61
C ASP A 553 -43.68 19.82 -3.29
N HIS A 554 -43.07 20.43 -4.30
CA HIS A 554 -42.49 21.78 -4.21
C HIS A 554 -43.54 22.85 -3.89
N LEU A 555 -44.76 22.73 -4.42
CA LEU A 555 -45.81 23.72 -4.21
C LEU A 555 -46.35 23.61 -2.78
N ALA A 556 -46.68 22.41 -2.33
CA ALA A 556 -47.13 22.19 -0.96
C ALA A 556 -46.11 22.70 0.05
N ALA A 557 -44.83 22.33 -0.11
CA ALA A 557 -43.77 22.79 0.78
C ALA A 557 -43.55 24.32 0.74
N ALA A 558 -43.76 24.97 -0.42
CA ALA A 558 -43.71 26.42 -0.50
C ALA A 558 -44.90 27.09 0.23
N LEU A 559 -46.09 26.49 0.17
CA LEU A 559 -47.27 26.97 0.89
C LEU A 559 -47.12 26.80 2.41
N ASP A 560 -46.54 25.68 2.86
CA ASP A 560 -46.26 25.45 4.29
C ASP A 560 -45.36 26.56 4.88
N VAL A 561 -44.42 27.08 4.10
CA VAL A 561 -43.54 28.19 4.52
C VAL A 561 -44.30 29.53 4.62
N VAL A 562 -45.33 29.72 3.80
CA VAL A 562 -46.21 30.90 3.90
C VAL A 562 -46.99 30.85 5.22
N ASP A 563 -47.48 29.66 5.58
CA ASP A 563 -48.32 29.43 6.76
C ASP A 563 -47.52 29.25 8.06
N GLY A 564 -46.23 28.93 7.94
CA GLY A 564 -45.32 28.75 9.06
C GLY A 564 -45.01 30.03 9.85
N PRO A 565 -44.37 29.89 11.01
CA PRO A 565 -43.98 31.03 11.84
C PRO A 565 -42.94 31.93 11.13
N LEU A 566 -43.04 33.25 11.37
CA LEU A 566 -42.16 34.29 10.78
C LEU A 566 -40.72 34.19 11.26
N GLU A 567 -40.52 33.74 12.50
CA GLU A 567 -39.24 33.44 13.13
C GLU A 567 -39.28 31.95 13.50
N PRO A 568 -38.25 31.15 13.20
CA PRO A 568 -38.21 29.79 13.72
C PRO A 568 -38.12 29.90 15.25
N PRO A 569 -38.46 28.85 16.02
CA PRO A 569 -38.13 28.83 17.43
C PRO A 569 -36.63 29.18 17.61
N GLU A 570 -36.28 29.91 18.68
CA GLU A 570 -34.86 30.15 19.00
C GLU A 570 -34.14 28.82 18.93
N PRO A 571 -33.05 28.72 18.13
CA PRO A 571 -32.36 27.46 18.00
C PRO A 571 -31.90 27.05 19.38
N VAL A 572 -32.37 25.89 19.84
CA VAL A 572 -31.85 25.28 21.06
C VAL A 572 -30.36 25.10 20.79
N VAL A 573 -29.53 25.87 21.50
CA VAL A 573 -28.07 25.70 21.43
C VAL A 573 -27.75 24.39 22.12
N VAL A 574 -27.86 23.31 21.36
CA VAL A 574 -27.35 22.01 21.77
C VAL A 574 -25.85 22.06 21.51
N PRO A 575 -24.99 21.89 22.53
CA PRO A 575 -23.57 21.74 22.29
C PRO A 575 -23.35 20.62 21.27
N LEU A 576 -22.35 20.75 20.40
CA LEU A 576 -21.92 19.63 19.54
C LEU A 576 -21.93 18.36 20.39
N THR A 577 -22.55 17.29 19.89
CA THR A 577 -22.61 16.01 20.61
C THR A 577 -21.23 15.70 21.17
N ARG A 578 -21.14 15.37 22.47
CA ARG A 578 -19.88 14.89 23.07
C ARG A 578 -19.32 13.78 22.16
N GLY A 579 -18.18 14.02 21.52
CA GLY A 579 -17.56 13.09 20.58
C GLY A 579 -17.71 13.40 19.08
N ALA A 580 -18.21 14.58 18.69
CA ALA A 580 -18.14 15.03 17.29
C ALA A 580 -16.68 15.15 16.83
N VAL A 581 -16.39 14.63 15.64
CA VAL A 581 -15.05 14.63 15.05
C VAL A 581 -14.88 15.88 14.18
N ASP A 582 -13.89 16.69 14.51
CA ASP A 582 -13.54 17.85 13.69
C ASP A 582 -12.52 17.45 12.60
N ARG A 583 -12.95 17.50 11.34
CA ARG A 583 -12.12 17.29 10.15
C ARG A 583 -12.18 18.51 9.21
N ARG A 584 -12.51 19.68 9.74
CA ARG A 584 -12.52 20.91 8.95
C ARG A 584 -11.13 21.20 8.41
N GLY A 585 -11.06 21.71 7.19
CA GLY A 585 -9.80 21.96 6.47
C GLY A 585 -9.08 20.70 5.96
N VAL A 586 -9.52 19.49 6.32
CA VAL A 586 -8.88 18.24 5.86
C VAL A 586 -9.38 17.85 4.46
N GLY A 587 -10.65 18.14 4.15
CA GLY A 587 -11.27 17.97 2.84
C GLY A 587 -12.45 17.00 2.83
N VAL A 588 -13.53 17.38 2.14
CA VAL A 588 -14.80 16.64 2.09
C VAL A 588 -14.65 15.26 1.43
N ALA A 589 -13.93 15.19 0.30
CA ALA A 589 -13.83 13.96 -0.50
C ALA A 589 -13.17 12.81 0.27
N GLY A 590 -11.99 13.05 0.87
CA GLY A 590 -11.31 12.02 1.67
C GLY A 590 -12.07 11.66 2.94
N THR A 591 -12.76 12.62 3.56
CA THR A 591 -13.61 12.35 4.73
C THR A 591 -14.79 11.44 4.38
N LEU A 592 -15.58 11.79 3.36
CA LEU A 592 -16.72 10.96 2.94
C LEU A 592 -16.27 9.59 2.46
N ALA A 593 -15.23 9.52 1.62
CA ALA A 593 -14.75 8.25 1.11
C ALA A 593 -14.20 7.33 2.22
N ALA A 594 -13.52 7.89 3.23
CA ALA A 594 -13.03 7.11 4.38
C ALA A 594 -14.19 6.50 5.18
N LEU A 595 -15.26 7.29 5.40
CA LEU A 595 -16.46 6.83 6.12
C LEU A 595 -17.25 5.82 5.29
N VAL A 596 -17.45 6.05 3.99
CA VAL A 596 -18.11 5.08 3.11
C VAL A 596 -17.32 3.77 3.03
N ALA A 597 -15.99 3.84 3.01
CA ALA A 597 -15.13 2.65 3.01
C ALA A 597 -15.16 1.85 4.34
N SER A 598 -15.76 2.38 5.43
CA SER A 598 -15.99 1.60 6.64
C SER A 598 -17.16 0.61 6.49
N GLY A 599 -18.03 0.83 5.50
CA GLY A 599 -19.28 0.09 5.31
C GLY A 599 -20.42 0.56 6.23
N GLU A 600 -20.19 1.57 7.07
CA GLU A 600 -21.22 2.16 7.93
C GLU A 600 -22.07 3.18 7.15
N PRO A 601 -23.38 3.32 7.46
CA PRO A 601 -24.25 4.25 6.75
C PRO A 601 -23.85 5.71 7.02
N VAL A 602 -23.71 6.48 5.94
CA VAL A 602 -23.29 7.89 5.95
C VAL A 602 -24.39 8.80 5.41
N LEU A 603 -24.72 9.84 6.16
CA LEU A 603 -25.54 10.98 5.74
C LEU A 603 -24.66 12.23 5.63
N ALA A 604 -24.46 12.75 4.42
CA ALA A 604 -23.87 14.05 4.20
C ALA A 604 -24.95 15.15 4.29
N VAL A 605 -24.69 16.20 5.05
CA VAL A 605 -25.59 17.34 5.21
C VAL A 605 -24.94 18.59 4.64
N CYS A 606 -25.66 19.26 3.73
CA CYS A 606 -25.16 20.38 2.95
C CYS A 606 -26.13 21.57 2.97
N SER A 607 -25.69 22.70 2.41
CA SER A 607 -26.54 23.90 2.37
C SER A 607 -27.69 23.81 1.35
N ASP A 608 -27.48 23.09 0.24
CA ASP A 608 -28.45 22.95 -0.85
C ASP A 608 -28.11 21.69 -1.68
N THR A 609 -28.97 20.68 -1.62
CA THR A 609 -28.73 19.37 -2.27
C THR A 609 -28.68 19.51 -3.79
N ALA A 610 -29.59 20.28 -4.38
CA ALA A 610 -29.70 20.45 -5.82
C ALA A 610 -28.44 21.06 -6.48
N ALA A 611 -27.74 21.99 -5.81
CA ALA A 611 -26.46 22.48 -6.32
C ALA A 611 -25.27 21.63 -5.94
N ARG A 612 -25.35 20.90 -4.83
CA ARG A 612 -24.22 20.09 -4.37
C ARG A 612 -24.12 18.79 -5.14
N LEU A 613 -25.27 18.17 -5.44
CA LEU A 613 -25.35 16.85 -6.04
C LEU A 613 -24.52 16.73 -7.33
N PRO A 614 -24.60 17.62 -8.34
CA PRO A 614 -23.83 17.47 -9.58
C PRO A 614 -22.31 17.45 -9.35
N ALA A 615 -21.82 18.28 -8.42
CA ALA A 615 -20.39 18.35 -8.11
C ALA A 615 -19.87 17.14 -7.33
N LEU A 616 -20.76 16.45 -6.60
CA LEU A 616 -20.44 15.26 -5.83
C LEU A 616 -20.59 13.99 -6.67
N SER A 617 -21.69 13.84 -7.42
CA SER A 617 -22.07 12.59 -8.11
C SER A 617 -21.13 12.17 -9.22
N GLU A 618 -20.31 13.08 -9.75
CA GLU A 618 -19.25 12.74 -10.73
C GLU A 618 -17.99 12.16 -10.06
N ARG A 619 -17.87 12.28 -8.73
CA ARG A 619 -16.60 12.11 -8.00
C ARG A 619 -16.71 11.18 -6.80
N LEU A 620 -17.86 11.17 -6.13
CA LEU A 620 -18.11 10.52 -4.84
C LEU A 620 -19.51 9.90 -4.86
N GLY A 621 -19.70 8.88 -4.02
CA GLY A 621 -20.93 8.10 -4.01
C GLY A 621 -21.05 7.17 -2.81
N GLY A 622 -22.19 6.48 -2.69
CA GLY A 622 -22.41 5.46 -1.65
C GLY A 622 -22.84 6.03 -0.31
N PHE A 623 -23.44 7.22 -0.29
CA PHE A 623 -23.95 7.89 0.90
C PHE A 623 -25.26 8.62 0.59
N ALA A 624 -26.04 8.94 1.62
CA ALA A 624 -27.23 9.77 1.50
C ALA A 624 -26.88 11.26 1.62
N LEU A 625 -27.64 12.13 0.96
CA LEU A 625 -27.44 13.57 0.95
C LEU A 625 -28.74 14.29 1.35
N ALA A 626 -28.66 15.14 2.37
CA ALA A 626 -29.77 16.00 2.82
C ALA A 626 -29.34 17.46 2.93
N SER A 627 -30.30 18.38 2.82
CA SER A 627 -30.05 19.79 3.13
C SER A 627 -30.23 20.06 4.62
N TRP A 628 -29.59 21.12 5.13
CA TRP A 628 -29.82 21.61 6.49
C TRP A 628 -31.31 21.83 6.81
N PRO A 629 -32.12 22.46 5.94
CA PRO A 629 -33.57 22.56 6.15
C PRO A 629 -34.30 21.22 6.29
N ALA A 630 -33.91 20.19 5.52
CA ALA A 630 -34.52 18.87 5.62
C ALA A 630 -34.26 18.21 6.99
N VAL A 631 -33.02 18.30 7.47
CA VAL A 631 -32.64 17.78 8.80
C VAL A 631 -33.30 18.58 9.94
N GLU A 632 -33.48 19.89 9.75
CA GLU A 632 -34.16 20.75 10.73
C GLU A 632 -35.67 20.44 10.79
N ALA A 633 -36.31 20.19 9.65
CA ALA A 633 -37.72 19.83 9.58
C ALA A 633 -38.00 18.45 10.18
N ASP A 634 -37.09 17.49 9.98
CA ASP A 634 -37.16 16.16 10.56
C ASP A 634 -35.80 15.71 11.14
N PRO A 635 -35.53 15.97 12.43
CA PRO A 635 -34.30 15.51 13.07
C PRO A 635 -34.16 13.98 13.12
N ALA A 636 -35.25 13.21 12.97
CA ALA A 636 -35.19 11.75 12.94
C ALA A 636 -34.60 11.22 11.63
N LEU A 637 -34.50 12.05 10.58
CA LEU A 637 -33.86 11.74 9.30
C LEU A 637 -32.41 11.24 9.48
N ALA A 638 -31.71 11.77 10.49
CA ALA A 638 -30.33 11.40 10.78
C ALA A 638 -30.18 10.09 11.57
N ALA A 639 -31.24 9.61 12.23
CA ALA A 639 -31.19 8.47 13.16
C ALA A 639 -30.73 7.13 12.53
N PRO A 640 -31.04 6.81 11.25
CA PRO A 640 -30.57 5.57 10.62
C PRO A 640 -29.06 5.54 10.29
N TYR A 641 -28.37 6.67 10.39
CA TYR A 641 -27.00 6.83 9.91
C TYR A 641 -26.02 6.86 11.08
N THR A 642 -24.97 6.04 10.99
CA THR A 642 -23.89 6.03 11.99
C THR A 642 -23.05 7.30 11.90
N HIS A 643 -22.91 7.83 10.69
CA HIS A 643 -22.14 9.03 10.43
C HIS A 643 -23.02 10.12 9.81
N VAL A 644 -23.15 11.25 10.51
CA VAL A 644 -23.77 12.47 9.99
C VAL A 644 -22.67 13.49 9.76
N VAL A 645 -22.40 13.80 8.50
CA VAL A 645 -21.25 14.59 8.06
C VAL A 645 -21.72 15.96 7.57
N ALA A 646 -21.43 17.00 8.32
CA ALA A 646 -21.62 18.37 7.86
C ALA A 646 -20.53 18.72 6.84
N ILE A 647 -20.88 18.71 5.55
CA ILE A 647 -19.95 19.05 4.47
C ILE A 647 -19.93 20.54 4.17
N ASP A 648 -20.97 21.27 4.58
CA ASP A 648 -21.04 22.72 4.56
C ASP A 648 -21.45 23.24 5.95
N PRO A 649 -20.98 24.42 6.39
CA PRO A 649 -21.47 25.01 7.62
C PRO A 649 -22.97 25.35 7.52
N PRO A 650 -23.77 25.14 8.57
CA PRO A 650 -25.16 25.59 8.61
C PRO A 650 -25.22 27.12 8.61
N HIS A 651 -26.36 27.70 8.20
CA HIS A 651 -26.51 29.15 8.15
C HIS A 651 -26.90 29.80 9.49
N TRP A 652 -27.02 29.01 10.58
CA TRP A 652 -27.37 29.48 11.92
C TRP A 652 -26.59 28.74 13.02
N ARG A 653 -26.59 29.34 14.22
CA ARG A 653 -25.96 28.75 15.42
C ARG A 653 -26.78 27.56 15.92
N GLY A 654 -26.14 26.40 16.07
CA GLY A 654 -26.77 25.17 16.59
C GLY A 654 -27.16 24.13 15.53
N GLY A 655 -27.20 24.49 14.24
CA GLY A 655 -27.58 23.53 13.18
C GLY A 655 -26.70 22.28 13.09
N ALA A 656 -25.43 22.37 13.48
CA ALA A 656 -24.49 21.25 13.49
C ALA A 656 -24.67 20.29 14.69
N ALA A 657 -25.65 20.50 15.56
CA ALA A 657 -25.89 19.66 16.74
C ALA A 657 -26.11 18.17 16.39
N HIS A 658 -26.59 17.89 15.17
CA HIS A 658 -26.84 16.53 14.68
C HIS A 658 -25.65 15.91 13.95
N ALA A 659 -24.56 16.67 13.71
CA ALA A 659 -23.40 16.19 12.98
C ALA A 659 -22.41 15.47 13.91
N THR A 660 -22.06 14.24 13.54
CA THR A 660 -20.99 13.48 14.19
C THR A 660 -19.62 13.83 13.61
N VAL A 661 -19.56 14.42 12.40
CA VAL A 661 -18.32 14.86 11.73
C VAL A 661 -18.52 16.23 11.10
N LEU A 662 -17.57 17.15 11.32
CA LEU A 662 -17.50 18.46 10.66
C LEU A 662 -16.39 18.43 9.60
N ALA A 663 -16.71 18.68 8.32
CA ALA A 663 -15.77 18.40 7.21
C ALA A 663 -15.58 19.53 6.19
N TRP A 664 -16.04 20.75 6.50
CA TRP A 664 -15.97 21.89 5.57
C TRP A 664 -14.61 22.63 5.62
N GLY A 665 -14.24 23.25 4.50
CA GLY A 665 -13.14 24.20 4.41
C GLY A 665 -13.60 25.58 3.92
N VAL A 666 -12.66 26.38 3.42
CA VAL A 666 -12.92 27.71 2.85
C VAL A 666 -13.86 27.64 1.63
N PRO A 667 -13.69 26.71 0.66
CA PRO A 667 -14.62 26.61 -0.48
C PRO A 667 -16.06 26.30 -0.05
N GLU A 668 -16.23 25.41 0.91
CA GLU A 668 -17.54 25.03 1.46
C GLU A 668 -18.20 26.17 2.23
N LEU A 669 -17.41 26.96 2.97
CA LEU A 669 -17.90 28.18 3.63
C LEU A 669 -18.40 29.21 2.60
N HIS A 670 -17.64 29.42 1.52
CA HIS A 670 -18.06 30.30 0.43
C HIS A 670 -19.34 29.80 -0.25
N PHE A 671 -19.44 28.49 -0.50
CA PHE A 671 -20.64 27.88 -1.04
C PHE A 671 -21.84 28.12 -0.11
N ALA A 672 -21.72 27.80 1.18
CA ALA A 672 -22.78 28.03 2.17
C ALA A 672 -23.21 29.49 2.21
N ARG A 673 -22.27 30.44 2.16
CA ARG A 673 -22.56 31.87 2.09
C ARG A 673 -23.34 32.23 0.82
N GLN A 674 -22.94 31.73 -0.35
CA GLN A 674 -23.65 31.98 -1.60
C GLN A 674 -25.08 31.42 -1.56
N ILE A 675 -25.28 30.24 -0.96
CA ILE A 675 -26.61 29.67 -0.75
C ILE A 675 -27.43 30.57 0.18
N HIS A 676 -26.87 30.97 1.33
CA HIS A 676 -27.56 31.83 2.29
C HIS A 676 -27.97 33.17 1.67
N GLU A 677 -27.08 33.80 0.90
CA GLU A 677 -27.39 35.01 0.16
C GLU A 677 -28.51 34.79 -0.84
N ARG A 678 -28.49 33.70 -1.60
CA ARG A 678 -29.57 33.36 -2.56
C ARG A 678 -30.91 33.15 -1.86
N GLU A 679 -30.89 32.49 -0.71
CA GLU A 679 -32.10 32.11 0.04
C GLU A 679 -32.74 33.30 0.79
N TYR A 680 -31.98 34.32 1.17
CA TYR A 680 -32.47 35.45 1.99
C TYR A 680 -32.29 36.85 1.39
N ARG A 681 -31.50 37.04 0.32
CA ARG A 681 -31.43 38.33 -0.42
C ARG A 681 -32.57 38.43 -1.43
N LEU A 682 -33.77 38.70 -0.92
CA LEU A 682 -35.02 38.47 -1.66
C LEU A 682 -35.32 39.46 -2.79
N ARG A 683 -34.76 40.68 -2.79
CA ARG A 683 -35.21 41.79 -3.65
C ARG A 683 -35.32 41.43 -5.14
N ASP A 684 -34.27 40.85 -5.73
CA ASP A 684 -34.25 40.51 -7.16
C ASP A 684 -35.17 39.33 -7.46
N SER A 685 -35.17 38.32 -6.59
CA SER A 685 -36.05 37.14 -6.68
C SER A 685 -37.53 37.51 -6.57
N LEU A 686 -37.88 38.47 -5.70
CA LEU A 686 -39.23 39.02 -5.55
C LEU A 686 -39.66 39.73 -6.83
N ALA A 687 -38.82 40.62 -7.35
CA ALA A 687 -39.12 41.35 -8.58
C ALA A 687 -39.29 40.39 -9.77
N ALA A 688 -38.45 39.35 -9.87
CA ALA A 688 -38.54 38.36 -10.93
C ALA A 688 -39.81 37.50 -10.82
N LEU A 689 -40.12 36.98 -9.62
CA LEU A 689 -41.32 36.17 -9.40
C LEU A 689 -42.59 36.98 -9.65
N TYR A 690 -42.66 38.21 -9.12
CA TYR A 690 -43.82 39.08 -9.31
C TYR A 690 -44.05 39.41 -10.79
N ARG A 691 -43.01 39.74 -11.56
CA ARG A 691 -43.13 39.96 -13.01
C ARG A 691 -43.66 38.70 -13.70
N ALA A 692 -43.12 37.53 -13.37
CA ALA A 692 -43.54 36.28 -13.99
C ALA A 692 -45.02 35.93 -13.68
N LEU A 693 -45.46 36.14 -12.44
CA LEU A 693 -46.86 35.95 -12.05
C LEU A 693 -47.78 36.97 -12.72
N ARG A 694 -47.36 38.24 -12.79
CA ARG A 694 -48.12 39.32 -13.44
C ARG A 694 -48.27 39.07 -14.93
N ASP A 695 -47.19 38.71 -15.61
CA ASP A 695 -47.19 38.46 -17.05
C ASP A 695 -48.02 37.20 -17.40
N ALA A 696 -48.16 36.26 -16.45
CA ALA A 696 -49.06 35.11 -16.55
C ALA A 696 -50.53 35.41 -16.18
N GLY A 697 -50.83 36.58 -15.59
CA GLY A 697 -52.17 36.91 -15.07
C GLY A 697 -52.57 36.13 -13.82
N GLY A 698 -51.59 35.58 -13.09
CA GLY A 698 -51.79 34.58 -12.04
C GLY A 698 -51.46 33.16 -12.51
N ALA A 699 -51.47 32.19 -11.58
CA ALA A 699 -51.20 30.78 -11.88
C ALA A 699 -51.79 29.86 -10.81
N GLN A 700 -52.00 28.58 -11.16
CA GLN A 700 -52.47 27.53 -10.25
C GLN A 700 -51.81 26.18 -10.56
N GLY A 701 -51.78 25.27 -9.58
CA GLY A 701 -51.28 23.90 -9.74
C GLY A 701 -49.85 23.84 -10.29
N GLU A 702 -49.60 22.94 -11.25
CA GLU A 702 -48.27 22.77 -11.85
C GLU A 702 -47.70 24.06 -12.44
N ARG A 703 -48.54 24.89 -13.05
CA ARG A 703 -48.09 26.17 -13.62
C ARG A 703 -47.60 27.12 -12.55
N LEU A 704 -48.23 27.14 -11.38
CA LEU A 704 -47.74 27.91 -10.24
C LEU A 704 -46.41 27.32 -9.74
N ALA A 705 -46.32 26.00 -9.59
CA ALA A 705 -45.09 25.32 -9.18
C ALA A 705 -43.90 25.65 -10.12
N GLU A 706 -44.11 25.67 -11.45
CA GLU A 706 -43.11 26.10 -12.44
C GLU A 706 -42.63 27.54 -12.21
N LEU A 707 -43.55 28.48 -12.02
CA LEU A 707 -43.20 29.90 -11.80
C LEU A 707 -42.47 30.11 -10.47
N LEU A 708 -42.84 29.35 -9.44
CA LEU A 708 -42.19 29.35 -8.13
C LEU A 708 -40.76 28.83 -8.23
N ARG A 709 -40.52 27.72 -8.94
CA ARG A 709 -39.18 27.23 -9.25
C ARG A 709 -38.38 28.26 -10.04
N GLY A 710 -39.02 28.92 -11.01
CA GLY A 710 -38.40 29.95 -11.84
C GLY A 710 -37.35 29.40 -12.83
N PRO A 711 -36.81 30.25 -13.71
CA PRO A 711 -35.86 29.84 -14.74
C PRO A 711 -34.43 29.68 -14.21
N GLY A 712 -33.61 28.90 -14.90
CA GLY A 712 -32.21 28.66 -14.55
C GLY A 712 -32.08 27.66 -13.41
N ARG A 713 -31.41 28.05 -12.31
CA ARG A 713 -31.30 27.22 -11.10
C ARG A 713 -32.61 27.30 -10.30
N PRO A 714 -33.40 26.21 -10.18
CA PRO A 714 -34.70 26.24 -9.51
C PRO A 714 -34.62 26.74 -8.06
N ARG A 715 -35.51 27.64 -7.67
CA ARG A 715 -35.64 28.11 -6.28
C ARG A 715 -36.08 26.94 -5.38
N SER A 716 -35.51 26.87 -4.18
CA SER A 716 -36.00 25.96 -3.14
C SER A 716 -37.48 26.27 -2.83
N ALA A 717 -38.22 25.28 -2.34
CA ALA A 717 -39.59 25.49 -1.87
C ALA A 717 -39.63 26.55 -0.77
N ALA A 718 -38.63 26.54 0.12
CA ALA A 718 -38.46 27.53 1.18
C ALA A 718 -38.30 28.96 0.65
N LEU A 719 -37.42 29.19 -0.35
CA LEU A 719 -37.29 30.48 -0.99
C LEU A 719 -38.59 30.89 -1.68
N ALA A 720 -39.21 30.00 -2.45
CA ALA A 720 -40.48 30.27 -3.12
C ALA A 720 -41.58 30.71 -2.14
N GLY A 721 -41.73 30.01 -1.01
CA GLY A 721 -42.68 30.35 0.04
C GLY A 721 -42.39 31.69 0.70
N ARG A 722 -41.11 31.99 1.01
CA ARG A 722 -40.70 33.32 1.53
C ARG A 722 -41.08 34.44 0.57
N LEU A 723 -40.87 34.24 -0.74
CA LEU A 723 -41.24 35.21 -1.76
C LEU A 723 -42.75 35.41 -1.82
N LEU A 724 -43.53 34.32 -1.88
CA LEU A 724 -45.00 34.37 -1.88
C LEU A 724 -45.56 35.08 -0.64
N ARG A 725 -45.02 34.80 0.54
CA ARG A 725 -45.42 35.44 1.79
C ARG A 725 -45.23 36.95 1.71
N VAL A 726 -44.06 37.41 1.30
CA VAL A 726 -43.77 38.85 1.15
C VAL A 726 -44.68 39.50 0.11
N LEU A 727 -44.90 38.87 -1.05
CA LEU A 727 -45.82 39.39 -2.07
C LEU A 727 -47.26 39.48 -1.56
N THR A 728 -47.70 38.51 -0.76
CA THR A 728 -49.04 38.48 -0.15
C THR A 728 -49.20 39.56 0.91
N GLU A 729 -48.21 39.74 1.81
CA GLU A 729 -48.22 40.80 2.84
C GLU A 729 -48.19 42.21 2.24
N LEU A 730 -47.63 42.37 1.04
CA LEU A 730 -47.60 43.64 0.31
C LEU A 730 -48.84 43.85 -0.59
N GLU A 731 -49.80 42.93 -0.58
CA GLU A 731 -51.00 42.95 -1.42
C GLU A 731 -50.67 43.01 -2.93
N LEU A 732 -49.49 42.51 -3.32
CA LEU A 732 -49.07 42.41 -4.72
C LEU A 732 -49.63 41.16 -5.39
N VAL A 733 -50.02 40.16 -4.60
CA VAL A 733 -50.70 38.95 -5.05
C VAL A 733 -51.77 38.53 -4.04
N GLU A 734 -52.81 37.87 -4.53
CA GLU A 734 -53.83 37.20 -3.70
C GLU A 734 -53.60 35.68 -3.78
N LEU A 735 -53.35 35.04 -2.65
CA LEU A 735 -53.10 33.60 -2.55
C LEU A 735 -54.36 32.85 -2.10
N ASP A 736 -54.92 32.01 -2.97
CA ASP A 736 -55.90 30.99 -2.62
C ASP A 736 -55.18 29.69 -2.27
N ARG A 737 -55.06 29.45 -0.97
CA ARG A 737 -54.30 28.34 -0.40
C ARG A 737 -54.94 26.99 -0.68
N SER A 738 -56.28 26.94 -0.70
CA SER A 738 -57.04 25.71 -0.90
C SER A 738 -56.97 25.21 -2.35
N ALA A 739 -56.90 26.15 -3.30
CA ALA A 739 -56.79 25.85 -4.72
C ALA A 739 -55.33 25.81 -5.21
N GLY A 740 -54.35 26.14 -4.36
CA GLY A 740 -52.96 26.32 -4.77
C GLY A 740 -52.84 27.33 -5.92
N ALA A 741 -53.54 28.47 -5.80
CA ALA A 741 -53.68 29.44 -6.86
C ALA A 741 -53.28 30.86 -6.41
N VAL A 742 -52.66 31.62 -7.32
CA VAL A 742 -52.23 32.99 -7.09
C VAL A 742 -52.84 33.90 -8.15
N ARG A 743 -53.45 35.00 -7.73
CA ARG A 743 -53.95 36.08 -8.60
C ARG A 743 -53.14 37.34 -8.42
N VAL A 744 -53.04 38.15 -9.47
CA VAL A 744 -52.30 39.42 -9.44
C VAL A 744 -53.29 40.58 -9.60
N PRO A 745 -53.61 41.33 -8.53
CA PRO A 745 -54.48 42.49 -8.60
C PRO A 745 -53.80 43.69 -9.29
N ALA A 746 -54.56 44.76 -9.54
CA ALA A 746 -54.02 46.02 -10.07
C ALA A 746 -53.12 46.71 -9.02
N ALA A 747 -51.84 46.38 -9.02
CA ALA A 747 -50.91 46.78 -7.97
C ALA A 747 -50.46 48.25 -8.06
N GLN A 748 -50.33 48.89 -6.90
CA GLN A 748 -49.64 50.17 -6.74
C GLN A 748 -48.17 49.96 -6.36
N ARG A 749 -47.31 50.95 -6.66
CA ARG A 749 -45.90 50.91 -6.24
C ARG A 749 -45.82 50.88 -4.70
N THR A 750 -45.04 49.95 -4.16
CA THR A 750 -44.90 49.75 -2.70
C THR A 750 -43.43 49.65 -2.30
N GLU A 751 -43.18 49.80 -1.00
CA GLU A 751 -41.87 49.62 -0.36
C GLU A 751 -41.82 48.23 0.29
N LEU A 752 -40.74 47.47 0.06
CA LEU A 752 -40.61 46.10 0.56
C LEU A 752 -40.60 46.07 2.09
N GLU A 753 -40.08 47.13 2.68
CA GLU A 753 -39.93 47.36 4.12
C GLU A 753 -41.28 47.44 4.84
N ARG A 754 -42.42 47.50 4.13
CA ARG A 754 -43.77 47.38 4.73
C ARG A 754 -44.09 45.95 5.19
N SER A 755 -43.56 44.94 4.51
CA SER A 755 -43.76 43.53 4.87
C SER A 755 -42.97 43.16 6.13
N ALA A 756 -43.65 42.55 7.11
CA ALA A 756 -43.01 42.05 8.32
C ALA A 756 -42.08 40.88 7.98
N ALA A 757 -42.48 40.02 7.04
CA ALA A 757 -41.66 38.93 6.52
C ALA A 757 -40.38 39.43 5.86
N TYR A 758 -40.45 40.46 5.02
CA TYR A 758 -39.27 41.02 4.38
C TYR A 758 -38.25 41.53 5.40
N ARG A 759 -38.70 42.29 6.42
CA ARG A 759 -37.82 42.76 7.51
C ARG A 759 -37.20 41.60 8.30
N ALA A 760 -37.98 40.55 8.60
CA ALA A 760 -37.48 39.37 9.31
C ALA A 760 -36.44 38.60 8.49
N TYR A 761 -36.69 38.38 7.20
CA TYR A 761 -35.75 37.70 6.30
C TYR A 761 -34.49 38.51 6.04
N GLN A 762 -34.58 39.85 6.04
CA GLN A 762 -33.40 40.72 5.97
C GLN A 762 -32.54 40.61 7.24
N ARG A 763 -33.14 40.55 8.44
CA ARG A 763 -32.38 40.28 9.68
C ARG A 763 -31.68 38.92 9.60
N ARG A 764 -32.37 37.87 9.15
CA ARG A 764 -31.76 36.52 8.98
C ARG A 764 -30.63 36.52 7.95
N LEU A 765 -30.75 37.29 6.87
CA LEU A 765 -29.65 37.47 5.92
C LEU A 765 -28.41 38.00 6.64
N GLU A 766 -28.56 39.09 7.39
CA GLU A 766 -27.48 39.75 8.11
C GLU A 766 -26.87 38.83 9.19
N GLU A 767 -27.70 38.16 9.98
CA GLU A 767 -27.27 37.22 11.02
C GLU A 767 -26.51 36.02 10.45
N GLY A 768 -27.03 35.38 9.41
CA GLY A 768 -26.35 34.23 8.79
C GLY A 768 -25.09 34.64 8.04
N LEU A 769 -25.03 35.85 7.46
CA LEU A 769 -23.79 36.39 6.89
C LEU A 769 -22.74 36.69 7.95
N ALA A 770 -23.15 37.21 9.11
CA ALA A 770 -22.26 37.40 10.25
C ALA A 770 -21.77 36.04 10.78
N TRP A 771 -22.63 35.03 10.82
CA TRP A 771 -22.25 33.66 11.20
C TRP A 771 -21.29 33.03 10.18
N LEU A 772 -21.55 33.14 8.88
CA LEU A 772 -20.71 32.56 7.80
C LEU A 772 -19.49 33.43 7.44
N SER A 773 -19.04 34.30 8.35
CA SER A 773 -17.85 35.15 8.17
C SER A 773 -16.57 34.48 8.70
N GLU A 774 -15.40 34.96 8.29
CA GLU A 774 -14.08 34.33 8.58
C GLU A 774 -13.84 33.88 10.05
N PRO A 775 -14.34 34.56 11.11
CA PRO A 775 -14.16 34.10 12.49
C PRO A 775 -14.82 32.76 12.85
N THR A 776 -15.81 32.24 12.12
CA THR A 776 -16.35 30.88 12.36
C THR A 776 -15.46 29.77 11.81
N ALA A 777 -14.55 30.08 10.89
CA ALA A 777 -13.45 29.20 10.52
C ALA A 777 -12.38 29.13 11.62
N ASP A 778 -12.29 30.15 12.48
CA ASP A 778 -11.20 30.37 13.44
C ASP A 778 -11.59 30.05 14.91
N ALA A 779 -12.86 30.24 15.29
CA ALA A 779 -13.41 29.80 16.59
C ALA A 779 -13.53 28.26 16.70
N ALA A 780 -13.55 27.60 15.54
CA ALA A 780 -13.44 26.17 15.33
C ALA A 780 -12.09 25.58 15.74
N ALA A 781 -11.01 26.32 15.45
CA ALA A 781 -9.63 25.91 15.66
C ALA A 781 -9.13 26.17 17.10
N ARG A 782 -9.85 26.98 17.89
CA ARG A 782 -9.46 27.38 19.26
C ARG A 782 -10.03 26.49 20.37
N ALA A 783 -10.69 25.39 20.03
CA ALA A 783 -11.19 24.39 20.99
C ALA A 783 -10.44 23.05 20.90
N ALA A 784 -9.20 23.07 20.39
CA ALA A 784 -8.22 22.00 20.48
C ALA A 784 -7.08 22.41 21.41
#